data_AF-A0AAD6TH42-F1
#
_entry.id   AF-A0AAD6TH42-F1
#
_cell.length_a   1.000
_cell.length_b   1.000
_cell.length_c   1.000
_cell.angle_alpha   90.00
_cell.angle_beta   90.00
_cell.angle_gamma   90.00
#
_symmetry.space_group_name_H-M   'P 1'
#
loop_
_entity.id
_entity.type
_entity.pdbx_description
1 polymer ?
#
loop_
_entity_poly.entity_id
_entity_poly.type
_entity_poly.pdbx_seq_one_letter_code
_entity_poly.pdbx_strand_id
1 'polypeptide(L)'
;MPATLPSQKRRIFDSPIKQNKTPPQRKRIPKWVDVDDEDERIGQRKRQNGSLKHAPQAHSTPPRKKARTSGPPLPSPAKAGIQEHRKQLPIAKGKDALVQEIRENDVTVLLGETGSGKTTQVPQYLLEAGFADSGMIGVTQPRKVAATELAARVSVEQGTPLGGLVGYGIRFDERSGPTTRVKYMTDGMLTRELLGDPLLSKYAVIIVDEAHERTLRTDLLLANLKRILRERNGKGNGKPQVNGKGKEREKERNPLKVVIMSATLDAEKFSQFFSNAKIIYVKGRQHPVKIFHAAQGQTDYVDAALRTFFQIHVDQPPGDVLIFLPGQEDIESLEKAIQLFAHQLPTGHDEVLTVPMYAALSGAQLHRTFAPTPRKTRKCILATNIAETSITIPGVRYVIDTGKVKEKRYLAGSTGGGFDTLLTRDINKSNAMQRAGRAGREGPGFCYRLYTEDAFLGMAASTEPEILRCSLAQAMLQLLCIGQDIQELDLMDMPDVDAISSALRTLFLLGALDSHRELTDLGRAMAALPLEPTHARAVLASKDLACTAEVLDIVSVLSANGALFLDATDKRAEIAEARRKFVHRAGDHLTILNTVRAYRAAGGADGENANGHVNGHDGEEEKVGRSARKEWARAHFVNERTLREASSIRDQLRLSCTRAGIDWRASCGEQEDPVLLSLAHGLAQNMALITPDGSFKQIMGQSVVKIHPSSSMADKKVPAIIYDELVYTNQIYARGVSSIQKSFFSSLGAFNRREA
;
A
#
# COMPACT_ATOMS: atom_id res chain seq x y z
N MET A 1 15.63 -26.17 46.33
CA MET A 1 16.30 -26.40 47.63
C MET A 1 17.72 -26.90 47.34
N PRO A 2 18.73 -26.37 48.04
CA PRO A 2 19.63 -25.38 47.42
C PRO A 2 21.12 -25.69 47.60
N ALA A 3 21.98 -24.99 46.84
CA ALA A 3 23.33 -24.69 47.29
C ALA A 3 23.62 -23.21 47.01
N THR A 4 23.89 -22.50 48.09
CA THR A 4 24.05 -21.06 48.25
C THR A 4 25.53 -20.66 48.25
N LEU A 5 25.75 -19.33 48.11
CA LEU A 5 26.89 -18.48 48.56
C LEU A 5 27.93 -18.08 47.49
N PRO A 6 28.71 -16.99 47.70
CA PRO A 6 28.32 -15.65 48.16
C PRO A 6 29.04 -14.51 47.42
N SER A 7 28.60 -13.27 47.68
CA SER A 7 29.33 -12.02 47.39
C SER A 7 30.48 -11.77 48.37
N GLN A 8 31.62 -11.23 47.91
CA GLN A 8 32.37 -10.17 48.63
C GLN A 8 33.46 -9.50 47.77
N LYS A 9 33.59 -8.18 48.00
CA LYS A 9 34.51 -7.21 47.38
C LYS A 9 35.94 -7.32 47.95
N ARG A 10 36.97 -6.95 47.17
CA ARG A 10 37.93 -5.85 47.48
C ARG A 10 39.00 -5.62 46.38
N ARG A 11 39.39 -4.35 46.29
CA ARG A 11 40.40 -3.67 45.43
C ARG A 11 41.82 -4.27 45.63
N ILE A 12 42.82 -4.08 44.75
CA ILE A 12 43.69 -2.88 44.59
C ILE A 12 44.68 -3.18 43.43
N PHE A 13 44.93 -2.23 42.52
CA PHE A 13 46.28 -1.70 42.19
C PHE A 13 46.18 -0.50 41.23
N ASP A 14 46.87 0.57 41.63
CA ASP A 14 47.00 1.88 40.96
C ASP A 14 48.28 1.97 40.10
N SER A 15 48.23 2.91 39.14
CA SER A 15 49.33 3.73 38.57
C SER A 15 49.92 3.31 37.19
N PRO A 16 50.58 4.22 36.43
CA PRO A 16 49.91 5.19 35.54
C PRO A 16 50.62 5.35 34.16
N ILE A 17 49.91 5.63 33.06
CA ILE A 17 50.55 6.15 31.83
C ILE A 17 49.78 7.32 31.24
N LYS A 18 50.54 8.41 31.03
CA LYS A 18 50.20 9.74 30.54
C LYS A 18 49.50 9.69 29.16
N GLN A 19 48.38 10.39 29.01
CA GLN A 19 47.81 10.74 27.71
C GLN A 19 48.09 12.19 27.36
N ASN A 20 48.75 12.38 26.21
CA ASN A 20 48.90 13.67 25.53
C ASN A 20 47.52 14.21 25.12
N LYS A 21 47.25 15.45 25.52
CA LYS A 21 46.06 16.21 25.08
C LYS A 21 46.33 16.83 23.72
N THR A 22 45.69 16.30 22.68
CA THR A 22 45.36 17.04 21.45
C THR A 22 43.92 17.56 21.57
N PRO A 23 43.64 18.86 21.30
CA PRO A 23 42.29 19.39 21.46
C PRO A 23 41.36 18.83 20.37
N PRO A 24 40.07 18.56 20.70
CA PRO A 24 39.14 18.03 19.71
C PRO A 24 38.81 19.08 18.66
N GLN A 25 38.98 18.71 17.38
CA GLN A 25 38.47 19.47 16.25
C GLN A 25 36.96 19.70 16.43
N ARG A 26 36.54 20.97 16.45
CA ARG A 26 35.14 21.39 16.41
C ARG A 26 34.47 20.75 15.19
N LYS A 27 33.59 19.76 15.42
CA LYS A 27 32.63 19.30 14.41
C LYS A 27 31.82 20.52 13.96
N ARG A 28 31.94 20.88 12.68
CA ARG A 28 31.11 21.90 12.04
C ARG A 28 29.67 21.42 12.06
N ILE A 29 28.85 22.05 12.90
CA ILE A 29 27.39 21.95 12.86
C ILE A 29 26.95 22.52 11.49
N PRO A 30 26.13 21.81 10.70
CA PRO A 30 25.58 22.36 9.47
C PRO A 30 24.75 23.61 9.76
N LYS A 31 24.93 24.67 8.97
CA LYS A 31 24.10 25.88 9.08
C LYS A 31 22.66 25.54 8.70
N TRP A 32 21.78 25.63 9.70
CA TRP A 32 20.33 25.68 9.54
C TRP A 32 19.97 26.99 8.83
N VAL A 33 19.08 26.92 7.84
CA VAL A 33 18.47 28.11 7.26
C VAL A 33 17.03 28.10 7.78
N ASP A 34 16.82 28.82 8.86
CA ASP A 34 15.48 29.29 9.23
C ASP A 34 15.10 30.38 8.22
N VAL A 35 13.91 30.26 7.64
CA VAL A 35 13.33 31.30 6.81
C VAL A 35 12.33 32.02 7.70
N ASP A 36 12.76 33.08 8.37
CA ASP A 36 11.97 34.26 8.74
C ASP A 36 12.87 35.33 9.44
N ASP A 37 12.50 36.61 9.22
CA ASP A 37 12.92 37.89 9.83
C ASP A 37 14.09 38.69 9.22
N GLU A 38 13.75 39.71 8.41
CA GLU A 38 14.14 41.11 8.67
C GLU A 38 12.97 42.08 8.44
N ASP A 39 12.81 42.99 9.40
CA ASP A 39 11.79 44.01 9.62
C ASP A 39 11.69 45.10 8.53
N GLU A 40 10.50 45.71 8.36
CA GLU A 40 10.33 47.15 8.64
C GLU A 40 8.87 47.63 8.75
N ARG A 41 8.66 48.58 9.66
CA ARG A 41 7.41 49.15 10.16
C ARG A 41 6.97 50.41 9.36
N ILE A 42 5.80 50.95 9.76
CA ILE A 42 5.19 52.28 9.52
C ILE A 42 4.11 52.26 8.41
N GLY A 43 2.87 52.76 8.59
CA GLY A 43 2.30 53.56 9.67
C GLY A 43 0.76 53.66 9.60
N GLN A 44 0.21 54.22 10.68
CA GLN A 44 -1.21 54.43 10.96
C GLN A 44 -1.85 55.49 10.06
N ARG A 45 -3.14 55.31 9.70
CA ARG A 45 -4.07 56.44 9.48
C ARG A 45 -5.53 56.07 9.79
N LYS A 46 -6.15 56.88 10.64
CA LYS A 46 -7.57 56.94 11.02
C LYS A 46 -8.44 57.53 9.90
N ARG A 47 -9.71 57.10 9.79
CA ARG A 47 -10.95 57.91 9.63
C ARG A 47 -12.16 56.95 9.46
N GLN A 48 -13.05 56.84 10.45
CA GLN A 48 -14.30 57.60 10.71
C GLN A 48 -15.52 57.23 9.84
N ASN A 49 -16.50 56.66 10.54
CA ASN A 49 -17.97 56.67 10.42
C ASN A 49 -18.68 57.26 9.18
N GLY A 50 -19.70 56.51 8.73
CA GLY A 50 -20.89 57.02 8.06
C GLY A 50 -21.95 55.92 7.94
N SER A 51 -23.11 56.12 8.58
CA SER A 51 -24.19 55.14 8.72
C SER A 51 -25.41 55.46 7.83
N LEU A 52 -26.19 54.40 7.55
CA LEU A 52 -27.64 54.34 7.26
C LEU A 52 -28.19 54.86 5.91
N LYS A 53 -28.90 53.99 5.16
CA LYS A 53 -30.39 53.94 5.09
C LYS A 53 -30.95 52.85 4.15
N HIS A 54 -32.16 52.41 4.45
CA HIS A 54 -32.97 51.33 3.87
C HIS A 54 -33.66 51.65 2.52
N ALA A 55 -33.80 50.61 1.67
CA ALA A 55 -34.96 50.10 0.87
C ALA A 55 -35.76 51.07 -0.07
N PRO A 56 -36.46 50.61 -1.15
CA PRO A 56 -37.12 49.30 -1.33
C PRO A 56 -37.04 48.62 -2.72
N GLN A 57 -37.65 47.42 -2.78
CA GLN A 57 -37.79 46.49 -3.91
C GLN A 57 -38.60 47.04 -5.09
N ALA A 58 -38.24 46.65 -6.31
CA ALA A 58 -39.16 46.57 -7.45
C ALA A 58 -38.73 45.47 -8.45
N HIS A 59 -39.68 44.58 -8.76
CA HIS A 59 -39.60 43.57 -9.80
C HIS A 59 -39.50 44.22 -11.19
N SER A 60 -38.52 43.81 -12.00
CA SER A 60 -38.65 43.87 -13.47
C SER A 60 -37.76 42.83 -14.14
N THR A 61 -38.41 41.97 -14.92
CA THR A 61 -37.83 40.99 -15.84
C THR A 61 -37.17 41.72 -17.01
N PRO A 62 -35.89 41.47 -17.37
CA PRO A 62 -35.30 42.08 -18.54
C PRO A 62 -35.49 41.21 -19.80
N PRO A 63 -35.58 41.82 -20.99
CA PRO A 63 -35.82 41.12 -22.25
C PRO A 63 -34.54 40.49 -22.81
N ARG A 64 -34.73 39.38 -23.52
CA ARG A 64 -33.75 38.65 -24.35
C ARG A 64 -32.98 39.61 -25.29
N LYS A 65 -31.65 39.71 -25.14
CA LYS A 65 -30.75 40.23 -26.19
C LYS A 65 -29.55 39.33 -26.43
N LYS A 66 -29.17 39.30 -27.71
CA LYS A 66 -28.25 38.40 -28.42
C LYS A 66 -26.79 38.55 -27.97
N ALA A 67 -26.06 37.46 -28.22
CA ALA A 67 -24.63 37.24 -27.96
C ALA A 67 -23.68 38.33 -28.47
N ARG A 68 -22.61 38.59 -27.68
CA ARG A 68 -21.26 38.83 -28.21
C ARG A 68 -20.17 38.69 -27.14
N THR A 69 -19.06 38.11 -27.62
CA THR A 69 -17.65 38.16 -27.17
C THR A 69 -17.22 37.44 -25.90
N SER A 70 -16.42 36.40 -26.15
CA SER A 70 -15.58 35.61 -25.27
C SER A 70 -14.56 36.45 -24.49
N GLY A 71 -14.80 36.62 -23.19
CA GLY A 71 -13.74 36.80 -22.20
C GLY A 71 -13.36 35.45 -21.59
N PRO A 72 -12.19 35.32 -20.93
CA PRO A 72 -11.85 34.10 -20.21
C PRO A 72 -12.95 33.79 -19.18
N PRO A 73 -13.39 32.53 -19.04
CA PRO A 73 -14.48 32.20 -18.14
C PRO A 73 -14.07 32.56 -16.70
N LEU A 74 -14.87 33.42 -16.07
CA LEU A 74 -14.76 33.69 -14.64
C LEU A 74 -14.79 32.35 -13.88
N PRO A 75 -13.88 32.11 -12.91
CA PRO A 75 -13.88 30.87 -12.15
C PRO A 75 -15.22 30.74 -11.40
N SER A 76 -15.83 29.55 -11.49
CA SER A 76 -17.05 29.25 -10.74
C SER A 76 -16.81 29.44 -9.23
N PRO A 77 -17.85 29.73 -8.42
CA PRO A 77 -17.70 29.99 -6.98
C PRO A 77 -16.98 28.86 -6.23
N ALA A 78 -17.17 27.60 -6.66
CA ALA A 78 -16.46 26.44 -6.13
C ALA A 78 -14.96 26.43 -6.45
N LYS A 79 -14.54 26.96 -7.62
CA LYS A 79 -13.12 27.07 -8.02
C LYS A 79 -12.38 28.15 -7.21
N ALA A 80 -13.06 29.25 -6.88
CA ALA A 80 -12.49 30.32 -6.06
C ALA A 80 -12.18 29.83 -4.62
N GLY A 81 -13.10 29.10 -3.99
CA GLY A 81 -12.89 28.54 -2.64
C GLY A 81 -11.75 27.50 -2.57
N ILE A 82 -11.55 26.70 -3.62
CA ILE A 82 -10.45 25.73 -3.68
C ILE A 82 -9.10 26.43 -3.80
N GLN A 83 -8.99 27.49 -4.61
CA GLN A 83 -7.75 28.26 -4.74
C GLN A 83 -7.39 29.05 -3.47
N GLU A 84 -8.38 29.60 -2.77
CA GLU A 84 -8.14 30.25 -1.47
C GLU A 84 -7.66 29.25 -0.42
N HIS A 85 -8.24 28.05 -0.38
CA HIS A 85 -7.78 27.00 0.52
C HIS A 85 -6.34 26.56 0.22
N ARG A 86 -5.93 26.49 -1.06
CA ARG A 86 -4.54 26.20 -1.45
C ARG A 86 -3.55 27.22 -0.89
N LYS A 87 -3.87 28.52 -0.94
CA LYS A 87 -3.03 29.59 -0.38
C LYS A 87 -2.88 29.49 1.13
N GLN A 88 -3.84 28.86 1.81
CA GLN A 88 -3.79 28.64 3.24
C GLN A 88 -2.97 27.41 3.62
N LEU A 89 -2.45 26.57 2.71
CA LEU A 89 -1.65 25.41 3.12
C LEU A 89 -0.26 25.82 3.63
N PRO A 90 0.32 25.12 4.63
CA PRO A 90 1.64 25.45 5.18
C PRO A 90 2.74 25.56 4.12
N ILE A 91 2.70 24.67 3.12
CA ILE A 91 3.70 24.62 2.05
C ILE A 91 3.66 25.85 1.12
N ALA A 92 2.54 26.57 1.06
CA ALA A 92 2.38 27.70 0.14
C ALA A 92 3.32 28.88 0.48
N LYS A 93 3.64 29.08 1.76
CA LYS A 93 4.56 30.14 2.21
C LYS A 93 6.00 29.95 1.71
N GLY A 94 6.42 28.70 1.55
CA GLY A 94 7.78 28.32 1.12
C GLY A 94 7.87 27.89 -0.34
N LYS A 95 6.87 28.19 -1.18
CA LYS A 95 6.79 27.72 -2.57
C LYS A 95 8.05 28.05 -3.38
N ASP A 96 8.43 29.32 -3.40
CA ASP A 96 9.50 29.78 -4.29
C ASP A 96 10.87 29.23 -3.85
N ALA A 97 11.14 29.22 -2.53
CA ALA A 97 12.33 28.60 -1.96
C ALA A 97 12.40 27.09 -2.27
N LEU A 98 11.28 26.37 -2.17
CA LEU A 98 11.21 24.95 -2.49
C LEU A 98 11.53 24.69 -3.97
N VAL A 99 10.92 25.45 -4.88
CA VAL A 99 11.14 25.31 -6.33
C VAL A 99 12.59 25.63 -6.69
N GLN A 100 13.17 26.65 -6.06
CA GLN A 100 14.57 27.00 -6.26
C GLN A 100 15.52 25.89 -5.79
N GLU A 101 15.33 25.36 -4.59
CA GLU A 101 16.18 24.29 -4.06
C GLU A 101 16.11 23.01 -4.91
N ILE A 102 14.92 22.65 -5.42
CA ILE A 102 14.74 21.50 -6.35
C ILE A 102 15.42 21.77 -7.70
N ARG A 103 15.49 23.03 -8.15
CA ARG A 103 16.19 23.39 -9.38
C ARG A 103 17.70 23.24 -9.22
N GLU A 104 18.24 23.68 -8.09
CA GLU A 104 19.68 23.71 -7.78
C GLU A 104 20.26 22.33 -7.45
N ASN A 105 19.45 21.40 -6.92
CA ASN A 105 19.90 20.07 -6.51
C ASN A 105 19.32 18.98 -7.39
N ASP A 106 20.05 17.89 -7.61
CA ASP A 106 19.52 16.73 -8.33
C ASP A 106 18.60 15.87 -7.47
N VAL A 107 18.85 15.86 -6.16
CA VAL A 107 18.03 15.17 -5.17
C VAL A 107 17.70 16.10 -4.02
N THR A 108 16.43 16.12 -3.63
CA THR A 108 15.93 16.90 -2.49
C THR A 108 15.06 16.02 -1.59
N VAL A 109 15.32 16.03 -0.29
CA VAL A 109 14.50 15.34 0.71
C VAL A 109 13.57 16.36 1.35
N LEU A 110 12.26 16.21 1.13
CA LEU A 110 11.23 17.09 1.68
C LEU A 110 10.53 16.41 2.87
N LEU A 111 10.74 16.99 4.04
CA LEU A 111 10.04 16.63 5.26
C LEU A 111 8.84 17.51 5.48
N GLY A 112 7.74 16.90 5.90
CA GLY A 112 6.64 17.64 6.49
C GLY A 112 5.53 16.71 6.93
N GLU A 113 4.73 17.16 7.88
CA GLU A 113 3.64 16.35 8.43
C GLU A 113 2.56 16.02 7.39
N THR A 114 1.75 15.00 7.66
CA THR A 114 0.57 14.70 6.85
C THR A 114 -0.42 15.87 6.91
N GLY A 115 -0.99 16.24 5.76
CA GLY A 115 -1.88 17.40 5.66
C GLY A 115 -1.19 18.75 5.41
N SER A 116 0.15 18.81 5.34
CA SER A 116 0.87 20.05 4.98
C SER A 116 0.74 20.46 3.51
N GLY A 117 0.19 19.59 2.67
CA GLY A 117 -0.04 19.83 1.23
C GLY A 117 1.08 19.35 0.30
N LYS A 118 2.10 18.62 0.79
CA LYS A 118 3.23 18.13 -0.04
C LYS A 118 2.77 17.42 -1.31
N THR A 119 1.98 16.37 -1.14
CA THR A 119 1.56 15.46 -2.20
C THR A 119 0.67 16.11 -3.27
N THR A 120 -0.15 17.09 -2.87
CA THR A 120 -1.03 17.79 -3.81
C THR A 120 -0.33 18.97 -4.44
N GLN A 121 0.43 19.75 -3.69
CA GLN A 121 0.92 21.05 -4.16
C GLN A 121 2.28 21.01 -4.84
N VAL A 122 3.24 20.18 -4.37
CA VAL A 122 4.59 20.16 -4.96
C VAL A 122 4.59 19.78 -6.44
N PRO A 123 3.85 18.74 -6.90
CA PRO A 123 3.77 18.43 -8.32
C PRO A 123 3.22 19.59 -9.16
N GLN A 124 2.25 20.34 -8.61
CA GLN A 124 1.68 21.52 -9.26
C GLN A 124 2.68 22.68 -9.32
N TYR A 125 3.46 22.92 -8.26
CA TYR A 125 4.50 23.96 -8.24
C TYR A 125 5.61 23.67 -9.25
N LEU A 126 6.02 22.40 -9.38
CA LEU A 126 7.01 22.00 -10.38
C LEU A 126 6.47 22.11 -11.81
N LEU A 127 5.19 21.77 -12.01
CA LEU A 127 4.51 21.96 -13.30
C LEU A 127 4.48 23.45 -13.69
N GLU A 128 4.06 24.33 -12.78
CA GLU A 128 4.00 25.79 -12.97
C GLU A 128 5.40 26.39 -13.21
N ALA A 129 6.45 25.78 -12.65
CA ALA A 129 7.83 26.22 -12.77
C ALA A 129 8.57 25.69 -14.02
N GLY A 130 7.87 25.01 -14.94
CA GLY A 130 8.40 24.56 -16.24
C GLY A 130 9.16 23.23 -16.21
N PHE A 131 9.14 22.48 -15.11
CA PHE A 131 9.85 21.18 -15.05
C PHE A 131 9.26 20.12 -15.98
N ALA A 132 8.02 20.31 -16.44
CA ALA A 132 7.34 19.38 -17.33
C ALA A 132 7.56 19.69 -18.83
N ASP A 133 8.44 20.63 -19.17
CA ASP A 133 8.73 21.02 -20.55
C ASP A 133 9.66 19.99 -21.24
N SER A 134 10.57 19.37 -20.48
CA SER A 134 11.50 18.35 -20.97
C SER A 134 11.04 16.91 -20.71
N GLY A 135 9.87 16.70 -20.11
CA GLY A 135 9.34 15.39 -19.76
C GLY A 135 8.15 15.46 -18.81
N MET A 136 7.69 14.31 -18.31
CA MET A 136 6.62 14.26 -17.31
C MET A 136 7.15 14.38 -15.88
N ILE A 137 6.28 14.79 -14.96
CA ILE A 137 6.45 14.68 -13.52
C ILE A 137 5.74 13.41 -13.06
N GLY A 138 6.51 12.41 -12.62
CA GLY A 138 5.97 11.19 -12.03
C GLY A 138 5.88 11.32 -10.52
N VAL A 139 4.73 11.02 -9.93
CA VAL A 139 4.54 11.01 -8.47
C VAL A 139 4.20 9.60 -8.05
N THR A 140 5.08 8.95 -7.29
CA THR A 140 4.84 7.60 -6.81
C THR A 140 4.14 7.61 -5.45
N GLN A 141 3.29 6.62 -5.25
CA GLN A 141 2.55 6.38 -4.02
C GLN A 141 2.63 4.88 -3.69
N PRO A 142 2.82 4.49 -2.42
CA PRO A 142 2.79 3.08 -2.04
C PRO A 142 1.37 2.49 -2.19
N ARG A 143 0.32 3.32 -2.11
CA ARG A 143 -1.10 2.89 -2.08
C ARG A 143 -1.85 3.24 -3.36
N LYS A 144 -2.57 2.27 -3.94
CA LYS A 144 -3.42 2.44 -5.13
C LYS A 144 -4.46 3.55 -4.96
N VAL A 145 -5.21 3.50 -3.86
CA VAL A 145 -6.31 4.46 -3.57
C VAL A 145 -5.77 5.89 -3.48
N ALA A 146 -4.62 6.08 -2.81
CA ALA A 146 -3.97 7.38 -2.73
C ALA A 146 -3.63 7.92 -4.12
N ALA A 147 -2.98 7.13 -4.99
CA ALA A 147 -2.63 7.55 -6.34
C ALA A 147 -3.87 8.01 -7.15
N THR A 148 -4.96 7.25 -7.11
CA THR A 148 -6.21 7.59 -7.83
C THR A 148 -6.90 8.83 -7.27
N GLU A 149 -7.06 8.91 -5.95
CA GLU A 149 -7.76 10.03 -5.29
C GLU A 149 -6.96 11.33 -5.39
N LEU A 150 -5.63 11.28 -5.27
CA LEU A 150 -4.76 12.44 -5.43
C LEU A 150 -4.78 12.95 -6.86
N ALA A 151 -4.72 12.06 -7.86
CA ALA A 151 -4.84 12.47 -9.26
C ALA A 151 -6.20 13.11 -9.54
N ALA A 152 -7.29 12.52 -9.06
CA ALA A 152 -8.63 13.08 -9.19
C ALA A 152 -8.72 14.46 -8.52
N ARG A 153 -8.21 14.60 -7.28
CA ARG A 153 -8.18 15.86 -6.55
C ARG A 153 -7.39 16.93 -7.29
N VAL A 154 -6.18 16.62 -7.75
CA VAL A 154 -5.30 17.58 -8.43
C VAL A 154 -5.84 17.94 -9.82
N SER A 155 -6.51 17.01 -10.51
CA SER A 155 -7.20 17.33 -11.78
C SER A 155 -8.30 18.39 -11.57
N VAL A 156 -9.06 18.30 -10.46
CA VAL A 156 -10.07 19.30 -10.08
C VAL A 156 -9.41 20.63 -9.71
N GLU A 157 -8.30 20.62 -8.97
CA GLU A 157 -7.55 21.83 -8.60
C GLU A 157 -6.97 22.57 -9.81
N GLN A 158 -6.54 21.83 -10.84
CA GLN A 158 -6.04 22.35 -12.12
C GLN A 158 -7.17 22.70 -13.11
N GLY A 159 -8.41 22.31 -12.82
CA GLY A 159 -9.55 22.55 -13.70
C GLY A 159 -9.51 21.75 -15.02
N THR A 160 -8.82 20.61 -15.04
CA THR A 160 -8.67 19.73 -16.21
C THR A 160 -9.36 18.39 -15.99
N PRO A 161 -9.86 17.71 -17.03
CA PRO A 161 -10.38 16.36 -16.88
C PRO A 161 -9.26 15.37 -16.51
N LEU A 162 -9.58 14.42 -15.64
CA LEU A 162 -8.68 13.32 -15.27
C LEU A 162 -8.33 12.49 -16.50
N GLY A 163 -7.03 12.18 -16.67
CA GLY A 163 -6.48 11.53 -17.85
C GLY A 163 -6.00 12.53 -18.93
N GLY A 164 -6.31 13.82 -18.78
CA GLY A 164 -5.78 14.91 -19.59
C GLY A 164 -4.39 15.34 -19.11
N LEU A 165 -4.29 16.56 -18.56
CA LEU A 165 -3.04 17.12 -18.01
C LEU A 165 -2.53 16.31 -16.80
N VAL A 166 -3.46 15.89 -15.94
CA VAL A 166 -3.19 15.07 -14.75
C VAL A 166 -3.79 13.70 -14.98
N GLY A 167 -3.00 12.65 -14.79
CA GLY A 167 -3.41 11.26 -14.96
C GLY A 167 -2.92 10.38 -13.82
N TYR A 168 -3.34 9.11 -13.85
CA TYR A 168 -2.80 8.09 -12.96
C TYR A 168 -2.51 6.77 -13.64
N GLY A 169 -1.63 5.96 -13.04
CA GLY A 169 -1.35 4.59 -13.45
C GLY A 169 -1.19 3.68 -12.23
N ILE A 170 -2.11 2.73 -12.07
CA ILE A 170 -2.01 1.68 -11.05
C ILE A 170 -2.08 0.31 -11.72
N ARG A 171 -1.65 -0.74 -11.02
CA ARG A 171 -1.74 -2.12 -11.56
C ARG A 171 -3.20 -2.44 -11.84
N PHE A 172 -3.49 -2.78 -13.08
CA PHE A 172 -4.83 -3.09 -13.59
C PHE A 172 -5.80 -1.92 -13.83
N ASP A 173 -5.33 -0.67 -13.75
CA ASP A 173 -6.14 0.51 -14.08
C ASP A 173 -5.23 1.70 -14.41
N GLU A 174 -5.30 2.21 -15.64
CA GLU A 174 -4.51 3.35 -16.09
C GLU A 174 -5.38 4.38 -16.81
N ARG A 175 -5.26 5.64 -16.38
CA ARG A 175 -5.90 6.80 -17.01
C ARG A 175 -4.86 7.88 -17.22
N SER A 176 -4.07 7.70 -18.26
CA SER A 176 -3.11 8.69 -18.74
C SER A 176 -3.05 8.68 -20.27
N GLY A 177 -2.60 9.78 -20.87
CA GLY A 177 -2.51 9.93 -22.31
C GLY A 177 -1.35 10.82 -22.74
N PRO A 178 -1.20 11.09 -24.06
CA PRO A 178 -0.08 11.89 -24.58
C PRO A 178 -0.01 13.33 -24.04
N THR A 179 -1.15 13.86 -23.58
CA THR A 179 -1.25 15.20 -22.98
C THR A 179 -0.89 15.25 -21.50
N THR A 180 -0.73 14.09 -20.85
CA THR A 180 -0.41 14.02 -19.42
C THR A 180 0.97 14.60 -19.16
N ARG A 181 1.06 15.47 -18.14
CA ARG A 181 2.30 16.07 -17.66
C ARG A 181 2.58 15.73 -16.20
N VAL A 182 1.54 15.47 -15.42
CA VAL A 182 1.65 14.97 -14.04
C VAL A 182 0.97 13.61 -13.97
N LYS A 183 1.74 12.56 -13.69
CA LYS A 183 1.25 11.18 -13.57
C LYS A 183 1.44 10.69 -12.14
N TYR A 184 0.33 10.46 -11.43
CA TYR A 184 0.35 9.77 -10.14
C TYR A 184 0.35 8.27 -10.37
N MET A 185 1.22 7.51 -9.73
CA MET A 185 1.27 6.07 -9.95
C MET A 185 1.68 5.31 -8.71
N THR A 186 1.39 4.02 -8.67
CA THR A 186 1.98 3.18 -7.63
C THR A 186 3.46 2.95 -7.88
N ASP A 187 4.27 2.81 -6.83
CA ASP A 187 5.70 2.50 -6.95
C ASP A 187 5.97 1.35 -7.93
N GLY A 188 5.17 0.28 -7.84
CA GLY A 188 5.29 -0.89 -8.73
C GLY A 188 4.99 -0.65 -10.20
N MET A 189 4.20 0.38 -10.54
CA MET A 189 3.99 0.75 -11.94
C MET A 189 5.26 1.42 -12.51
N LEU A 190 5.90 2.29 -11.72
CA LEU A 190 7.16 2.90 -12.14
C LEU A 190 8.29 1.85 -12.21
N THR A 191 8.37 0.93 -11.23
CA THR A 191 9.32 -0.19 -11.28
C THR A 191 9.10 -1.06 -12.53
N ARG A 192 7.85 -1.27 -12.95
CA ARG A 192 7.54 -2.00 -14.19
C ARG A 192 7.94 -1.23 -15.44
N GLU A 193 7.80 0.10 -15.45
CA GLU A 193 8.27 0.93 -16.58
C GLU A 193 9.79 0.80 -16.79
N LEU A 194 10.58 0.53 -15.74
CA LEU A 194 12.02 0.24 -15.86
C LEU A 194 12.34 -0.97 -16.75
N LEU A 195 11.43 -1.94 -16.88
CA LEU A 195 11.63 -3.09 -17.76
C LEU A 195 11.69 -2.68 -19.25
N GLY A 196 11.01 -1.61 -19.62
CA GLY A 196 10.97 -1.09 -20.99
C GLY A 196 11.80 0.17 -21.22
N ASP A 197 11.93 1.02 -20.20
CA ASP A 197 12.73 2.24 -20.21
C ASP A 197 13.60 2.31 -18.93
N PRO A 198 14.77 1.63 -18.92
CA PRO A 198 15.64 1.56 -17.74
C PRO A 198 16.19 2.91 -17.27
N LEU A 199 16.12 3.96 -18.09
CA LEU A 199 16.57 5.32 -17.77
C LEU A 199 15.42 6.26 -17.40
N LEU A 200 14.18 5.78 -17.45
CA LEU A 200 12.97 6.59 -17.22
C LEU A 200 12.98 7.88 -18.04
N SER A 201 13.42 7.79 -19.31
CA SER A 201 13.64 8.91 -20.23
C SER A 201 12.42 9.81 -20.43
N LYS A 202 11.21 9.26 -20.23
CA LYS A 202 9.93 9.98 -20.29
C LYS A 202 9.74 11.02 -19.19
N TYR A 203 10.47 10.90 -18.07
CA TYR A 203 10.30 11.74 -16.89
C TYR A 203 11.46 12.73 -16.73
N ALA A 204 11.11 13.97 -16.43
CA ALA A 204 12.05 15.02 -16.03
C ALA A 204 12.20 15.07 -14.50
N VAL A 205 11.10 14.79 -13.78
CA VAL A 205 11.09 14.73 -12.31
C VAL A 205 10.39 13.47 -11.84
N ILE A 206 10.98 12.78 -10.88
CA ILE A 206 10.33 11.73 -10.10
C ILE A 206 10.20 12.16 -8.65
N ILE A 207 8.97 12.18 -8.15
CA ILE A 207 8.64 12.40 -6.75
C ILE A 207 8.33 11.03 -6.14
N VAL A 208 9.11 10.62 -5.13
CA VAL A 208 8.82 9.43 -4.32
C VAL A 208 8.15 9.90 -3.04
N ASP A 209 6.83 9.73 -2.95
CA ASP A 209 6.06 10.17 -1.79
C ASP A 209 5.83 9.05 -0.77
N GLU A 210 5.53 9.43 0.46
CA GLU A 210 5.33 8.51 1.59
C GLU A 210 6.52 7.54 1.77
N ALA A 211 7.75 7.99 1.46
CA ALA A 211 8.95 7.14 1.44
C ALA A 211 9.26 6.47 2.79
N HIS A 212 8.70 7.01 3.88
CA HIS A 212 8.79 6.43 5.21
C HIS A 212 8.00 5.13 5.40
N GLU A 213 7.08 4.77 4.49
CA GLU A 213 6.46 3.44 4.52
C GLU A 213 7.48 2.33 4.21
N ARG A 214 8.63 2.67 3.57
CA ARG A 214 9.76 1.76 3.30
C ARG A 214 9.30 0.42 2.71
N THR A 215 8.43 0.47 1.71
CA THR A 215 7.97 -0.73 1.00
C THR A 215 9.09 -1.31 0.14
N LEU A 216 9.02 -2.60 -0.17
CA LEU A 216 10.03 -3.27 -1.02
C LEU A 216 10.19 -2.53 -2.36
N ARG A 217 9.06 -2.12 -2.96
CA ARG A 217 9.06 -1.44 -4.26
C ARG A 217 9.64 -0.04 -4.17
N THR A 218 9.36 0.69 -3.09
CA THR A 218 9.94 2.02 -2.85
C THR A 218 11.47 1.92 -2.74
N ASP A 219 11.98 0.97 -1.96
CA ASP A 219 13.42 0.82 -1.75
C ASP A 219 14.16 0.43 -3.04
N LEU A 220 13.60 -0.52 -3.81
CA LEU A 220 14.13 -0.90 -5.12
C LEU A 220 14.08 0.26 -6.13
N LEU A 221 13.01 1.06 -6.09
CA LEU A 221 12.90 2.26 -6.90
C LEU A 221 13.98 3.29 -6.52
N LEU A 222 14.20 3.55 -5.23
CA LEU A 222 15.22 4.50 -4.77
C LEU A 222 16.64 4.06 -5.19
N ALA A 223 16.96 2.77 -5.09
CA ALA A 223 18.23 2.23 -5.57
C ALA A 223 18.40 2.40 -7.08
N ASN A 224 17.35 2.12 -7.87
CA ASN A 224 17.37 2.33 -9.31
C ASN A 224 17.46 3.82 -9.68
N LEU A 225 16.75 4.71 -8.98
CA LEU A 225 16.84 6.16 -9.20
C LEU A 225 18.25 6.69 -8.93
N LYS A 226 18.93 6.20 -7.89
CA LYS A 226 20.33 6.54 -7.61
C LYS A 226 21.26 6.17 -8.77
N ARG A 227 21.07 4.99 -9.37
CA ARG A 227 21.79 4.56 -10.57
C ARG A 227 21.45 5.43 -11.79
N ILE A 228 20.16 5.65 -12.05
CA ILE A 228 19.67 6.43 -13.19
C ILE A 228 20.18 7.88 -13.11
N LEU A 229 20.20 8.49 -11.92
CA LEU A 229 20.78 9.81 -11.70
C LEU A 229 22.25 9.86 -12.09
N ARG A 230 23.06 8.86 -11.68
CA ARG A 230 24.47 8.77 -12.08
C ARG A 230 24.62 8.66 -13.61
N GLU A 231 23.73 7.92 -14.28
CA GLU A 231 23.79 7.71 -15.73
C GLU A 231 23.27 8.92 -16.54
N ARG A 232 22.19 9.58 -16.11
CA ARG A 232 21.58 10.73 -16.80
C ARG A 232 22.26 12.06 -16.49
N ASN A 233 22.68 12.27 -15.25
CA ASN A 233 23.23 13.54 -14.78
C ASN A 233 24.75 13.50 -14.62
N GLY A 234 25.36 12.31 -14.69
CA GLY A 234 26.81 12.16 -14.64
C GLY A 234 27.52 12.89 -15.78
N LYS A 235 28.72 13.42 -15.49
CA LYS A 235 29.65 13.89 -16.52
C LYS A 235 30.14 12.66 -17.28
N GLY A 236 29.69 12.48 -18.51
CA GLY A 236 29.85 11.25 -19.29
C GLY A 236 31.26 10.64 -19.24
N ASN A 237 31.36 9.42 -18.68
CA ASN A 237 32.45 8.47 -18.93
C ASN A 237 32.10 7.48 -20.06
N GLY A 238 30.96 7.68 -20.73
CA GLY A 238 30.67 6.94 -21.95
C GLY A 238 31.65 7.37 -23.03
N LYS A 239 32.54 6.45 -23.46
CA LYS A 239 33.32 6.63 -24.69
C LYS A 239 32.36 7.16 -25.77
N PRO A 240 32.67 8.28 -26.45
CA PRO A 240 31.85 8.75 -27.55
C PRO A 240 31.74 7.60 -28.56
N GLN A 241 30.52 7.14 -28.81
CA GLN A 241 30.28 6.14 -29.84
C GLN A 241 30.48 6.85 -31.18
N VAL A 242 31.69 6.75 -31.73
CA VAL A 242 32.05 7.31 -33.03
C VAL A 242 31.29 6.51 -34.09
N ASN A 243 30.17 7.05 -34.55
CA ASN A 243 29.69 6.67 -35.88
C ASN A 243 30.65 7.28 -36.89
N GLY A 244 31.12 6.49 -37.85
CA GLY A 244 32.17 6.82 -38.82
C GLY A 244 31.92 8.00 -39.78
N LYS A 245 31.06 8.96 -39.43
CA LYS A 245 30.84 10.24 -40.13
C LYS A 245 30.52 11.37 -39.14
N GLY A 246 31.55 11.89 -38.47
CA GLY A 246 31.76 13.31 -38.16
C GLY A 246 30.61 14.24 -37.71
N LYS A 247 29.56 13.75 -37.04
CA LYS A 247 28.61 14.58 -36.30
C LYS A 247 28.34 13.97 -34.93
N GLU A 248 28.94 14.57 -33.91
CA GLU A 248 28.56 14.34 -32.52
C GLU A 248 27.08 14.72 -32.37
N ARG A 249 26.19 13.73 -32.24
CA ARG A 249 24.91 13.98 -31.59
C ARG A 249 25.20 14.03 -30.11
N GLU A 250 25.41 15.24 -29.56
CA GLU A 250 25.16 15.44 -28.14
C GLU A 250 23.77 14.84 -27.86
N LYS A 251 23.69 13.75 -27.10
CA LYS A 251 22.41 13.31 -26.53
C LYS A 251 21.87 14.55 -25.83
N GLU A 252 20.71 15.07 -26.25
CA GLU A 252 19.95 16.04 -25.46
C GLU A 252 19.86 15.47 -24.04
N ARG A 253 20.67 16.01 -23.14
CA ARG A 253 20.69 15.56 -21.76
C ARG A 253 19.38 16.04 -21.18
N ASN A 254 18.45 15.13 -20.95
CA ASN A 254 17.29 15.34 -20.11
C ASN A 254 17.71 14.99 -18.68
N PRO A 255 18.30 15.90 -17.88
CA PRO A 255 18.70 15.59 -16.51
C PRO A 255 17.46 15.21 -15.69
N LEU A 256 17.60 14.20 -14.85
CA LEU A 256 16.54 13.76 -13.94
C LEU A 256 16.66 14.52 -12.62
N LYS A 257 15.53 14.99 -12.09
CA LYS A 257 15.41 15.47 -10.71
C LYS A 257 14.63 14.46 -9.86
N VAL A 258 15.06 14.24 -8.63
CA VAL A 258 14.38 13.34 -7.68
C VAL A 258 14.00 14.09 -6.41
N VAL A 259 12.73 14.00 -6.01
CA VAL A 259 12.24 14.58 -4.76
C VAL A 259 11.71 13.45 -3.88
N ILE A 260 12.24 13.31 -2.68
CA ILE A 260 11.83 12.29 -1.71
C ILE A 260 10.99 12.96 -0.65
N MET A 261 9.70 12.62 -0.57
CA MET A 261 8.80 13.17 0.42
C MET A 261 8.58 12.17 1.56
N SER A 262 8.73 12.66 2.80
CA SER A 262 8.54 11.87 4.00
C SER A 262 7.84 12.67 5.09
N ALA A 263 7.10 11.97 5.95
CA ALA A 263 6.45 12.53 7.12
C ALA A 263 7.22 12.26 8.44
N THR A 264 8.29 11.49 8.41
CA THR A 264 9.03 11.04 9.60
C THR A 264 10.41 11.68 9.72
N LEU A 265 10.98 11.60 10.92
CA LEU A 265 12.32 12.13 11.25
C LEU A 265 13.48 11.33 10.65
N ASP A 266 13.23 10.20 9.96
CA ASP A 266 14.28 9.34 9.37
C ASP A 266 14.84 9.90 8.03
N ALA A 267 14.75 11.22 7.84
CA ALA A 267 15.23 11.94 6.66
C ALA A 267 16.73 11.82 6.44
N GLU A 268 17.48 11.66 7.54
CA GLU A 268 18.94 11.55 7.52
C GLU A 268 19.39 10.33 6.74
N LYS A 269 18.71 9.19 6.86
CA LYS A 269 19.04 7.99 6.07
C LYS A 269 18.85 8.23 4.58
N PHE A 270 17.74 8.86 4.17
CA PHE A 270 17.52 9.21 2.77
C PHE A 270 18.57 10.19 2.25
N SER A 271 18.91 11.21 3.05
CA SER A 271 19.95 12.18 2.71
C SER A 271 21.30 11.50 2.54
N GLN A 272 21.74 10.70 3.51
CA GLN A 272 23.01 9.96 3.45
C GLN A 272 23.05 9.00 2.25
N PHE A 273 21.95 8.28 2.00
CA PHE A 273 21.83 7.38 0.87
C PHE A 273 22.02 8.11 -0.47
N PHE A 274 21.48 9.32 -0.62
CA PHE A 274 21.69 10.17 -1.80
C PHE A 274 22.84 11.18 -1.63
N SER A 275 23.97 10.74 -1.05
CA SER A 275 25.21 11.53 -0.97
C SER A 275 25.05 12.86 -0.22
N ASN A 276 24.34 12.84 0.91
CA ASN A 276 23.98 13.99 1.74
C ASN A 276 23.09 15.00 1.01
N ALA A 277 22.05 14.52 0.32
CA ALA A 277 21.05 15.34 -0.35
C ALA A 277 20.41 16.35 0.62
N LYS A 278 20.10 17.55 0.12
CA LYS A 278 19.52 18.63 0.94
C LYS A 278 18.18 18.19 1.55
N ILE A 279 18.05 18.40 2.86
CA ILE A 279 16.78 18.22 3.58
C ILE A 279 16.09 19.58 3.73
N ILE A 280 14.82 19.65 3.32
CA ILE A 280 13.93 20.80 3.50
C ILE A 280 12.83 20.40 4.47
N TYR A 281 12.55 21.21 5.48
CA TYR A 281 11.50 20.96 6.45
C TYR A 281 10.33 21.94 6.29
N VAL A 282 9.12 21.40 6.14
CA VAL A 282 7.87 22.16 6.11
C VAL A 282 7.15 21.96 7.44
N LYS A 283 7.18 23.00 8.28
CA LYS A 283 6.52 23.01 9.58
C LYS A 283 5.01 22.83 9.43
N GLY A 284 4.45 21.85 10.15
CA GLY A 284 3.03 21.57 10.16
C GLY A 284 2.22 22.57 10.98
N ARG A 285 0.88 22.40 10.96
CA ARG A 285 -0.10 23.15 11.75
C ARG A 285 -0.64 22.36 12.95
N GLN A 286 0.13 21.39 13.46
CA GLN A 286 -0.35 20.59 14.59
C GLN A 286 -0.48 21.43 15.86
N HIS A 287 -1.63 21.29 16.51
CA HIS A 287 -1.85 21.78 17.85
C HIS A 287 -1.14 20.87 18.86
N PRO A 288 -0.73 21.41 20.02
CA PRO A 288 -0.04 20.61 21.04
C PRO A 288 -0.90 19.45 21.54
N VAL A 289 -0.29 18.27 21.69
CA VAL A 289 -0.92 17.07 22.24
C VAL A 289 -0.26 16.72 23.57
N LYS A 290 -1.06 16.60 24.63
CA LYS A 290 -0.57 16.14 25.93
C LYS A 290 -0.53 14.62 25.97
N ILE A 291 0.63 14.05 26.27
CA ILE A 291 0.86 12.60 26.29
C ILE A 291 0.85 12.11 27.74
N PHE A 292 0.12 11.03 27.98
CA PHE A 292 0.12 10.29 29.25
C PHE A 292 0.61 8.86 28.99
N HIS A 293 1.41 8.34 29.92
CA HIS A 293 1.90 6.97 29.92
C HIS A 293 1.29 6.19 31.08
N ALA A 294 1.04 4.89 30.88
CA ALA A 294 0.62 4.01 31.96
C ALA A 294 1.75 3.91 33.01
N ALA A 295 1.39 3.90 34.29
CA ALA A 295 2.37 3.75 35.37
C ALA A 295 3.00 2.34 35.42
N GLN A 296 2.27 1.33 34.96
CA GLN A 296 2.70 -0.07 34.91
C GLN A 296 2.27 -0.70 33.58
N GLY A 297 2.99 -1.75 33.16
CA GLY A 297 2.67 -2.51 31.96
C GLY A 297 1.29 -3.16 32.05
N GLN A 298 0.50 -3.07 30.98
CA GLN A 298 -0.82 -3.66 30.89
C GLN A 298 -0.74 -5.01 30.16
N THR A 299 -1.14 -6.09 30.83
CA THR A 299 -1.17 -7.44 30.23
C THR A 299 -2.32 -7.59 29.25
N ASP A 300 -3.51 -7.11 29.64
CA ASP A 300 -4.69 -7.04 28.79
C ASP A 300 -4.90 -5.59 28.31
N TYR A 301 -4.43 -5.31 27.10
CA TYR A 301 -4.57 -3.99 26.48
C TYR A 301 -6.02 -3.68 26.07
N VAL A 302 -6.88 -4.69 25.90
CA VAL A 302 -8.29 -4.49 25.53
C VAL A 302 -9.07 -4.01 26.75
N ASP A 303 -8.91 -4.67 27.90
CA ASP A 303 -9.51 -4.23 29.16
C ASP A 303 -8.98 -2.87 29.60
N ALA A 304 -7.67 -2.62 29.47
CA ALA A 304 -7.09 -1.32 29.78
C ALA A 304 -7.67 -0.20 28.88
N ALA A 305 -7.85 -0.47 27.58
CA ALA A 305 -8.46 0.48 26.64
C ALA A 305 -9.93 0.77 27.00
N LEU A 306 -10.70 -0.26 27.39
CA LEU A 306 -12.08 -0.13 27.85
C LEU A 306 -12.18 0.81 29.05
N ARG A 307 -11.37 0.59 30.08
CA ARG A 307 -11.36 1.42 31.31
C ARG A 307 -10.97 2.86 31.02
N THR A 308 -9.92 3.05 30.22
CA THR A 308 -9.45 4.40 29.83
C THR A 308 -10.50 5.12 28.98
N PHE A 309 -11.21 4.41 28.09
CA PHE A 309 -12.31 4.99 27.32
C PHE A 309 -13.42 5.52 28.22
N PHE A 310 -13.91 4.72 29.18
CA PHE A 310 -14.97 5.17 30.08
C PHE A 310 -14.53 6.29 31.01
N GLN A 311 -13.29 6.28 31.49
CA GLN A 311 -12.74 7.39 32.24
C GLN A 311 -12.73 8.70 31.42
N ILE A 312 -12.30 8.63 30.16
CA ILE A 312 -12.35 9.77 29.25
C ILE A 312 -13.79 10.21 29.01
N HIS A 313 -14.70 9.26 28.76
CA HIS A 313 -16.11 9.53 28.47
C HIS A 313 -16.81 10.27 29.62
N VAL A 314 -16.52 9.88 30.87
CA VAL A 314 -17.14 10.47 32.07
C VAL A 314 -16.46 11.77 32.50
N ASP A 315 -15.12 11.82 32.54
CA ASP A 315 -14.40 12.90 33.20
C ASP A 315 -13.95 14.02 32.25
N GLN A 316 -13.84 13.76 30.94
CA GLN A 316 -13.22 14.71 30.01
C GLN A 316 -14.26 15.49 29.18
N PRO A 317 -13.96 16.74 28.77
CA PRO A 317 -14.82 17.56 27.90
C PRO A 317 -15.14 16.91 26.54
N PRO A 318 -16.10 17.47 25.77
CA PRO A 318 -16.47 16.95 24.44
C PRO A 318 -15.29 16.80 23.47
N GLY A 319 -15.34 15.72 22.71
CA GLY A 319 -14.36 15.34 21.69
C GLY A 319 -14.43 13.84 21.43
N ASP A 320 -14.22 13.43 20.18
CA ASP A 320 -14.27 12.02 19.80
C ASP A 320 -13.01 11.29 20.28
N VAL A 321 -13.16 10.00 20.56
CA VAL A 321 -12.08 9.12 21.00
C VAL A 321 -11.68 8.19 19.87
N LEU A 322 -10.39 8.11 19.58
CA LEU A 322 -9.81 7.15 18.64
C LEU A 322 -8.95 6.15 19.39
N ILE A 323 -9.31 4.87 19.33
CA ILE A 323 -8.59 3.77 19.96
C ILE A 323 -7.87 2.95 18.90
N PHE A 324 -6.56 2.81 19.04
CA PHE A 324 -5.75 1.97 18.15
C PHE A 324 -5.70 0.53 18.67
N LEU A 325 -6.17 -0.42 17.86
CA LEU A 325 -6.19 -1.86 18.14
C LEU A 325 -5.49 -2.66 17.03
N PRO A 326 -4.92 -3.84 17.35
CA PRO A 326 -4.09 -4.55 16.39
C PRO A 326 -4.87 -5.30 15.30
N GLY A 327 -6.13 -5.71 15.55
CA GLY A 327 -6.91 -6.46 14.56
C GLY A 327 -8.43 -6.44 14.78
N GLN A 328 -9.14 -7.10 13.85
CA GLN A 328 -10.60 -7.18 13.83
C GLN A 328 -11.18 -7.82 15.11
N GLU A 329 -10.62 -8.95 15.55
CA GLU A 329 -11.10 -9.66 16.73
C GLU A 329 -11.06 -8.77 17.99
N ASP A 330 -9.95 -8.04 18.18
CA ASP A 330 -9.80 -7.09 19.28
C ASP A 330 -10.81 -5.92 19.18
N ILE A 331 -11.05 -5.42 17.97
CA ILE A 331 -12.02 -4.34 17.69
C ILE A 331 -13.44 -4.79 18.03
N GLU A 332 -13.88 -5.94 17.51
CA GLU A 332 -15.24 -6.43 17.72
C GLU A 332 -15.48 -6.84 19.18
N SER A 333 -14.46 -7.39 19.84
CA SER A 333 -14.51 -7.70 21.27
C SER A 333 -14.65 -6.43 22.11
N LEU A 334 -13.84 -5.39 21.82
CA LEU A 334 -13.92 -4.13 22.56
C LEU A 334 -15.21 -3.38 22.27
N GLU A 335 -15.70 -3.41 21.03
CA GLU A 335 -16.97 -2.79 20.63
C GLU A 335 -18.13 -3.36 21.45
N LYS A 336 -18.25 -4.68 21.52
CA LYS A 336 -19.30 -5.37 22.30
C LYS A 336 -19.20 -5.03 23.77
N ALA A 337 -17.99 -4.99 24.34
CA ALA A 337 -17.77 -4.61 25.72
C ALA A 337 -18.22 -3.15 25.98
N ILE A 338 -17.79 -2.20 25.14
CA ILE A 338 -18.18 -0.79 25.26
C ILE A 338 -19.70 -0.64 25.20
N GLN A 339 -20.38 -1.29 24.25
CA GLN A 339 -21.83 -1.22 24.12
C GLN A 339 -22.53 -1.77 25.38
N LEU A 340 -22.07 -2.90 25.92
CA LEU A 340 -22.63 -3.51 27.12
C LEU A 340 -22.50 -2.60 28.35
N PHE A 341 -21.33 -1.99 28.56
CA PHE A 341 -21.11 -1.07 29.69
C PHE A 341 -21.75 0.30 29.47
N ALA A 342 -21.89 0.78 28.23
CA ALA A 342 -22.55 2.04 27.93
C ALA A 342 -24.03 2.03 28.36
N HIS A 343 -24.71 0.89 28.23
CA HIS A 343 -26.08 0.72 28.72
C HIS A 343 -26.21 0.73 30.26
N GLN A 344 -25.11 0.57 30.99
CA GLN A 344 -25.08 0.56 32.46
C GLN A 344 -24.70 1.93 33.05
N LEU A 345 -24.37 2.92 32.21
CA LEU A 345 -24.03 4.26 32.69
C LEU A 345 -25.24 4.96 33.33
N PRO A 346 -25.04 5.72 34.41
CA PRO A 346 -26.11 6.50 35.03
C PRO A 346 -26.76 7.49 34.05
N THR A 347 -28.06 7.75 34.22
CA THR A 347 -28.78 8.79 33.48
C THR A 347 -28.15 10.16 33.72
N GLY A 348 -27.64 10.80 32.66
CA GLY A 348 -27.01 12.11 32.71
C GLY A 348 -25.73 12.25 31.88
N HIS A 349 -25.14 11.13 31.45
CA HIS A 349 -23.99 11.11 30.54
C HIS A 349 -24.42 11.11 29.06
N ASP A 350 -23.50 11.55 28.18
CA ASP A 350 -23.69 11.48 26.73
C ASP A 350 -23.81 10.03 26.27
N GLU A 351 -24.53 9.78 25.18
CA GLU A 351 -24.58 8.45 24.58
C GLU A 351 -23.23 8.07 23.96
N VAL A 352 -22.94 6.77 23.85
CA VAL A 352 -21.74 6.26 23.18
C VAL A 352 -22.08 5.72 21.81
N LEU A 353 -21.46 6.26 20.77
CA LEU A 353 -21.55 5.74 19.41
C LEU A 353 -20.24 5.02 19.05
N THR A 354 -20.25 3.70 18.98
CA THR A 354 -19.09 2.93 18.51
C THR A 354 -19.04 2.87 16.99
N VAL A 355 -17.85 3.02 16.42
CA VAL A 355 -17.60 2.90 14.98
C VAL A 355 -16.33 2.10 14.75
N PRO A 356 -16.41 0.84 14.27
CA PRO A 356 -15.24 0.05 13.92
C PRO A 356 -14.62 0.54 12.61
N MET A 357 -13.29 0.44 12.49
CA MET A 357 -12.52 0.85 11.33
C MET A 357 -11.35 -0.11 11.07
N TYR A 358 -11.56 -1.12 10.22
CA TYR A 358 -10.54 -2.06 9.78
C TYR A 358 -10.68 -2.40 8.28
N ALA A 359 -9.64 -2.98 7.68
CA ALA A 359 -9.50 -3.12 6.23
C ALA A 359 -10.63 -3.92 5.53
N ALA A 360 -11.23 -4.89 6.23
CA ALA A 360 -12.28 -5.75 5.67
C ALA A 360 -13.69 -5.09 5.67
N LEU A 361 -13.87 -3.89 6.24
CA LEU A 361 -15.17 -3.23 6.27
C LEU A 361 -15.64 -2.77 4.89
N SER A 362 -16.96 -2.75 4.69
CA SER A 362 -17.55 -2.21 3.46
C SER A 362 -17.37 -0.70 3.37
N GLY A 363 -17.36 -0.16 2.15
CA GLY A 363 -17.19 1.29 1.93
C GLY A 363 -18.26 2.14 2.62
N ALA A 364 -19.49 1.65 2.69
CA ALA A 364 -20.59 2.34 3.40
C ALA A 364 -20.33 2.41 4.92
N GLN A 365 -19.78 1.34 5.52
CA GLN A 365 -19.41 1.33 6.94
C GLN A 365 -18.23 2.27 7.21
N LEU A 366 -17.21 2.26 6.34
CA LEU A 366 -16.07 3.16 6.46
C LEU A 366 -16.48 4.65 6.39
N HIS A 367 -17.48 4.98 5.55
CA HIS A 367 -18.01 6.34 5.46
C HIS A 367 -18.64 6.84 6.76
N ARG A 368 -19.18 5.96 7.61
CA ARG A 368 -19.77 6.34 8.90
C ARG A 368 -18.75 6.97 9.84
N THR A 369 -17.47 6.60 9.74
CA THR A 369 -16.38 7.17 10.56
C THR A 369 -16.23 8.67 10.37
N PHE A 370 -16.51 9.17 9.15
CA PHE A 370 -16.39 10.58 8.77
C PHE A 370 -17.66 11.39 9.06
N ALA A 371 -18.76 10.73 9.43
CA ALA A 371 -19.98 11.44 9.77
C ALA A 371 -19.75 12.29 11.04
N PRO A 372 -20.35 13.50 11.11
CA PRO A 372 -20.28 14.32 12.30
C PRO A 372 -20.95 13.62 13.47
N THR A 373 -20.40 13.81 14.66
CA THR A 373 -20.93 13.21 15.90
C THR A 373 -22.30 13.81 16.22
N PRO A 374 -23.33 12.98 16.48
CA PRO A 374 -24.64 13.46 16.93
C PRO A 374 -24.55 14.28 18.22
N ARG A 375 -25.56 15.12 18.48
CA ARG A 375 -25.63 15.92 19.70
C ARG A 375 -25.83 15.02 20.92
N LYS A 376 -25.16 15.36 22.04
CA LYS A 376 -25.17 14.60 23.30
C LYS A 376 -24.67 13.16 23.14
N THR A 377 -23.70 12.96 22.25
CA THR A 377 -23.10 11.67 21.98
C THR A 377 -21.59 11.84 21.88
N ARG A 378 -20.83 10.86 22.36
CA ARG A 378 -19.41 10.73 22.09
C ARG A 378 -19.17 9.60 21.10
N LYS A 379 -18.50 9.91 19.99
CA LYS A 379 -18.10 8.90 19.01
C LYS A 379 -16.81 8.23 19.49
N CYS A 380 -16.84 6.90 19.56
CA CYS A 380 -15.71 6.04 19.87
C CYS A 380 -15.32 5.26 18.63
N ILE A 381 -14.15 5.57 18.09
CA ILE A 381 -13.65 4.98 16.85
C ILE A 381 -12.62 3.92 17.20
N LEU A 382 -12.88 2.68 16.79
CA LEU A 382 -12.04 1.52 17.08
C LEU A 382 -11.31 1.14 15.79
N ALA A 383 -10.03 1.52 15.68
CA ALA A 383 -9.31 1.47 14.41
C ALA A 383 -8.02 0.67 14.46
N THR A 384 -7.66 0.05 13.34
CA THR A 384 -6.29 -0.44 13.12
C THR A 384 -5.36 0.71 12.70
N ASN A 385 -4.13 0.39 12.28
CA ASN A 385 -3.18 1.33 11.67
C ASN A 385 -3.72 2.06 10.42
N ILE A 386 -4.91 1.71 9.91
CA ILE A 386 -5.57 2.45 8.83
C ILE A 386 -5.83 3.92 9.20
N ALA A 387 -6.03 4.23 10.48
CA ALA A 387 -6.22 5.60 10.96
C ALA A 387 -4.89 6.35 11.21
N GLU A 388 -3.74 5.70 11.05
CA GLU A 388 -2.43 6.21 11.48
C GLU A 388 -1.80 7.25 10.55
N THR A 389 -1.85 7.06 9.22
CA THR A 389 -1.20 7.98 8.25
C THR A 389 -2.16 8.54 7.20
N SER A 390 -3.03 7.72 6.63
CA SER A 390 -3.68 8.07 5.36
C SER A 390 -5.00 8.84 5.45
N ILE A 391 -5.63 8.98 6.63
CA ILE A 391 -7.02 9.47 6.73
C ILE A 391 -7.18 10.49 7.86
N THR A 392 -7.70 11.69 7.60
CA THR A 392 -8.12 12.63 8.66
C THR A 392 -9.52 12.29 9.12
N ILE A 393 -9.69 12.05 10.42
CA ILE A 393 -11.01 11.86 11.01
C ILE A 393 -11.37 13.14 11.78
N PRO A 394 -12.43 13.86 11.38
CA PRO A 394 -12.84 15.08 12.05
C PRO A 394 -13.39 14.80 13.45
N GLY A 395 -13.19 15.72 14.38
CA GLY A 395 -13.71 15.64 15.76
C GLY A 395 -12.85 14.88 16.77
N VAL A 396 -11.78 14.20 16.32
CA VAL A 396 -10.89 13.43 17.23
C VAL A 396 -10.07 14.36 18.11
N ARG A 397 -10.21 14.20 19.42
CA ARG A 397 -9.47 14.96 20.44
C ARG A 397 -8.73 14.10 21.44
N TYR A 398 -9.19 12.86 21.63
CA TYR A 398 -8.59 11.90 22.54
C TYR A 398 -8.13 10.69 21.74
N VAL A 399 -6.88 10.28 21.95
CA VAL A 399 -6.31 9.06 21.37
C VAL A 399 -5.96 8.10 22.49
N ILE A 400 -6.35 6.83 22.35
CA ILE A 400 -5.90 5.73 23.19
C ILE A 400 -5.02 4.83 22.34
N ASP A 401 -3.76 4.70 22.71
CA ASP A 401 -2.76 3.91 22.00
C ASP A 401 -2.39 2.66 22.81
N THR A 402 -2.81 1.49 22.32
CA THR A 402 -2.47 0.19 22.90
C THR A 402 -0.99 -0.18 22.72
N GLY A 403 -0.28 0.49 21.81
CA GLY A 403 1.11 0.19 21.51
C GLY A 403 1.32 -1.08 20.67
N LYS A 404 0.24 -1.67 20.13
CA LYS A 404 0.29 -2.91 19.34
C LYS A 404 -0.07 -2.68 17.87
N VAL A 405 0.42 -3.58 17.02
CA VAL A 405 0.08 -3.68 15.59
C VAL A 405 0.18 -5.14 15.12
N LYS A 406 -0.69 -5.57 14.21
CA LYS A 406 -0.48 -6.82 13.44
C LYS A 406 0.32 -6.50 12.18
N GLU A 407 1.45 -7.16 12.01
CA GLU A 407 2.33 -6.98 10.85
C GLU A 407 2.57 -8.31 10.14
N LYS A 408 2.57 -8.26 8.81
CA LYS A 408 2.90 -9.40 7.95
C LYS A 408 4.43 -9.55 7.85
N ARG A 409 4.95 -10.74 8.15
CA ARG A 409 6.37 -11.09 8.07
C ARG A 409 6.56 -12.42 7.35
N TYR A 410 7.53 -12.46 6.44
CA TYR A 410 7.99 -13.67 5.79
C TYR A 410 9.07 -14.35 6.65
N LEU A 411 8.88 -15.62 6.96
CA LEU A 411 9.82 -16.43 7.71
C LEU A 411 10.53 -17.40 6.77
N ALA A 412 11.79 -17.11 6.42
CA ALA A 412 12.58 -17.93 5.50
C ALA A 412 13.32 -19.12 6.17
N GLY A 413 13.60 -19.03 7.48
CA GLY A 413 14.69 -19.77 8.13
C GLY A 413 14.37 -21.12 8.82
N SER A 414 13.11 -21.52 9.03
CA SER A 414 12.79 -22.69 9.89
C SER A 414 12.00 -23.83 9.23
N THR A 415 11.45 -23.65 8.02
CA THR A 415 10.48 -24.59 7.43
C THR A 415 10.81 -25.09 6.03
N GLY A 416 11.93 -24.66 5.44
CA GLY A 416 12.40 -25.08 4.11
C GLY A 416 11.67 -24.40 2.94
N GLY A 417 10.35 -24.19 3.06
CA GLY A 417 9.58 -23.21 2.29
C GLY A 417 9.21 -22.06 3.21
N GLY A 418 9.70 -20.86 2.91
CA GLY A 418 9.35 -19.70 3.72
C GLY A 418 7.87 -19.36 3.55
N PHE A 419 7.26 -18.81 4.59
CA PHE A 419 5.83 -18.46 4.56
C PHE A 419 5.57 -17.13 5.22
N ASP A 420 4.45 -16.53 4.85
CA ASP A 420 3.96 -15.29 5.44
C ASP A 420 3.17 -15.58 6.72
N THR A 421 3.44 -14.84 7.79
CA THR A 421 2.66 -14.88 9.02
C THR A 421 2.29 -13.47 9.47
N LEU A 422 1.12 -13.35 10.10
CA LEU A 422 0.65 -12.12 10.74
C LEU A 422 0.94 -12.24 12.23
N LEU A 423 1.89 -11.45 12.72
CA LEU A 423 2.28 -11.44 14.13
C LEU A 423 1.87 -10.12 14.78
N THR A 424 1.31 -10.20 15.98
CA THR A 424 1.09 -9.03 16.83
C THR A 424 2.43 -8.63 17.45
N ARG A 425 2.85 -7.38 17.23
CA ARG A 425 4.10 -6.81 17.77
C ARG A 425 3.86 -5.44 18.39
N ASP A 426 4.86 -4.99 19.14
CA ASP A 426 4.93 -3.61 19.61
C ASP A 426 5.19 -2.66 18.44
N ILE A 427 4.60 -1.48 18.51
CA ILE A 427 4.86 -0.40 17.56
C ILE A 427 6.23 0.24 17.81
N ASN A 428 6.70 1.04 16.86
CA ASN A 428 7.88 1.87 17.03
C ASN A 428 7.53 3.30 17.46
N LYS A 429 8.55 4.09 17.81
CA LYS A 429 8.40 5.50 18.24
C LYS A 429 7.75 6.36 17.16
N SER A 430 8.10 6.16 15.89
CA SER A 430 7.49 6.89 14.78
C SER A 430 5.97 6.64 14.70
N ASN A 431 5.52 5.39 14.78
CA ASN A 431 4.10 5.07 14.81
C ASN A 431 3.40 5.70 16.01
N ALA A 432 3.98 5.58 17.21
CA ALA A 432 3.43 6.14 18.44
C ALA A 432 3.27 7.67 18.36
N MET A 433 4.19 8.37 17.69
CA MET A 433 4.09 9.81 17.46
C MET A 433 3.02 10.16 16.42
N GLN A 434 2.89 9.37 15.35
CA GLN A 434 1.83 9.57 14.34
C GLN A 434 0.43 9.32 14.90
N ARG A 435 0.28 8.29 15.74
CA ARG A 435 -0.96 7.99 16.49
C ARG A 435 -1.31 9.14 17.43
N ALA A 436 -0.35 9.62 18.22
CA ALA A 436 -0.56 10.77 19.11
C ALA A 436 -0.95 12.04 18.35
N GLY A 437 -0.31 12.31 17.21
CA GLY A 437 -0.60 13.45 16.34
C GLY A 437 -2.04 13.47 15.80
N ARG A 438 -2.79 12.37 15.88
CA ARG A 438 -4.21 12.34 15.48
C ARG A 438 -5.10 13.18 16.37
N ALA A 439 -4.74 13.34 17.64
CA ALA A 439 -5.45 14.20 18.57
C ALA A 439 -5.21 15.71 18.31
N GLY A 440 -4.14 16.08 17.59
CA GLY A 440 -3.68 17.46 17.42
C GLY A 440 -4.07 18.12 16.10
N ARG A 441 -4.96 17.53 15.29
CA ARG A 441 -5.24 17.99 13.93
C ARG A 441 -6.17 19.20 13.85
N GLU A 442 -7.21 19.23 14.67
CA GLU A 442 -8.21 20.32 14.67
C GLU A 442 -8.06 21.27 15.87
N GLY A 443 -7.38 20.84 16.92
CA GLY A 443 -7.18 21.61 18.14
C GLY A 443 -6.31 20.86 19.15
N PRO A 444 -6.08 21.43 20.35
CA PRO A 444 -5.33 20.77 21.41
C PRO A 444 -6.00 19.46 21.81
N GLY A 445 -5.18 18.41 21.92
CA GLY A 445 -5.65 17.05 22.16
C GLY A 445 -4.84 16.29 23.21
N PHE A 446 -5.28 15.07 23.48
CA PHE A 446 -4.69 14.21 24.50
C PHE A 446 -4.43 12.81 23.93
N CYS A 447 -3.29 12.22 24.29
CA CYS A 447 -2.93 10.86 23.92
C CYS A 447 -2.62 10.04 25.17
N TYR A 448 -3.34 8.94 25.37
CA TYR A 448 -3.18 8.00 26.46
C TYR A 448 -2.51 6.73 25.95
N ARG A 449 -1.24 6.53 26.30
CA ARG A 449 -0.46 5.35 25.94
C ARG A 449 -0.62 4.30 27.04
N LEU A 450 -1.11 3.11 26.67
CA LEU A 450 -1.33 2.00 27.61
C LEU A 450 -0.05 1.24 27.97
N TYR A 451 1.10 1.88 27.77
CA TYR A 451 2.44 1.38 28.04
C TYR A 451 3.26 2.44 28.75
N THR A 452 4.27 2.00 29.51
CA THR A 452 5.11 2.86 30.33
C THR A 452 6.00 3.76 29.47
N GLU A 453 6.48 4.84 30.06
CA GLU A 453 7.46 5.72 29.41
C GLU A 453 8.77 4.97 29.10
N ASP A 454 9.23 4.11 30.02
CA ASP A 454 10.40 3.25 29.79
C ASP A 454 10.21 2.31 28.60
N ALA A 455 9.01 1.72 28.44
CA ALA A 455 8.70 0.88 27.30
C ALA A 455 8.75 1.70 25.99
N PHE A 456 8.21 2.92 25.99
CA PHE A 456 8.30 3.83 24.85
C PHE A 456 9.76 4.19 24.50
N LEU A 457 10.59 4.47 25.50
CA LEU A 457 12.01 4.78 25.31
C LEU A 457 12.80 3.58 24.77
N GLY A 458 12.42 2.35 25.13
CA GLY A 458 12.99 1.10 24.63
C GLY A 458 12.54 0.69 23.21
N MET A 459 11.47 1.28 22.68
CA MET A 459 11.01 0.99 21.31
C MET A 459 12.01 1.45 20.25
N ALA A 460 12.01 0.74 19.11
CA ALA A 460 12.76 1.13 17.92
C ALA A 460 12.31 2.53 17.42
N ALA A 461 13.21 3.26 16.75
CA ALA A 461 12.92 4.61 16.28
C ALA A 461 11.95 4.63 15.08
N SER A 462 12.18 3.76 14.09
CA SER A 462 11.40 3.65 12.85
C SER A 462 11.02 2.20 12.55
N THR A 463 10.11 2.03 11.60
CA THR A 463 9.64 0.71 11.15
C THR A 463 10.75 -0.04 10.43
N GLU A 464 10.84 -1.35 10.68
CA GLU A 464 11.69 -2.25 9.91
C GLU A 464 11.23 -2.24 8.44
N PRO A 465 12.13 -1.94 7.48
CA PRO A 465 11.75 -1.84 6.07
C PRO A 465 11.26 -3.19 5.53
N GLU A 466 10.31 -3.14 4.58
CA GLU A 466 9.64 -4.35 4.09
C GLU A 466 10.62 -5.34 3.43
N ILE A 467 11.71 -4.85 2.84
CA ILE A 467 12.75 -5.67 2.21
C ILE A 467 13.36 -6.74 3.14
N LEU A 468 13.39 -6.49 4.45
CA LEU A 468 13.92 -7.42 5.46
C LEU A 468 12.91 -8.48 5.92
N ARG A 469 11.64 -8.35 5.51
CA ARG A 469 10.53 -9.13 6.07
C ARG A 469 9.51 -9.62 5.04
N CYS A 470 9.84 -9.59 3.75
CA CYS A 470 8.97 -10.08 2.67
C CYS A 470 9.69 -11.09 1.76
N SER A 471 8.93 -11.78 0.91
CA SER A 471 9.50 -12.62 -0.15
C SER A 471 10.08 -11.76 -1.27
N LEU A 472 11.30 -12.07 -1.71
CA LEU A 472 12.02 -11.33 -2.73
C LEU A 472 11.85 -11.90 -4.14
N ALA A 473 11.08 -12.97 -4.33
CA ALA A 473 11.00 -13.70 -5.59
C ALA A 473 10.57 -12.82 -6.79
N GLN A 474 9.52 -12.02 -6.63
CA GLN A 474 9.05 -11.11 -7.69
C GLN A 474 10.08 -10.01 -8.00
N ALA A 475 10.61 -9.36 -6.96
CA ALA A 475 11.58 -8.29 -7.11
C ALA A 475 12.84 -8.79 -7.82
N MET A 476 13.37 -9.93 -7.39
CA MET A 476 14.57 -10.51 -7.99
C MET A 476 14.35 -10.91 -9.45
N LEU A 477 13.19 -11.47 -9.81
CA LEU A 477 12.87 -11.75 -11.21
C LEU A 477 12.90 -10.47 -12.07
N GLN A 478 12.34 -9.38 -11.56
CA GLN A 478 12.35 -8.09 -12.27
C GLN A 478 13.76 -7.51 -12.41
N LEU A 479 14.58 -7.56 -11.35
CA LEU A 479 15.96 -7.10 -11.36
C LEU A 479 16.81 -7.89 -12.37
N LEU A 480 16.69 -9.22 -12.38
CA LEU A 480 17.40 -10.07 -13.33
C LEU A 480 16.99 -9.78 -14.78
N CYS A 481 15.73 -9.43 -15.04
CA CYS A 481 15.27 -9.03 -16.38
C CYS A 481 15.95 -7.75 -16.89
N ILE A 482 16.31 -6.82 -16.01
CA ILE A 482 17.03 -5.58 -16.34
C ILE A 482 18.56 -5.73 -16.19
N GLY A 483 19.04 -6.95 -15.98
CA GLY A 483 20.47 -7.26 -15.86
C GLY A 483 21.09 -6.77 -14.55
N GLN A 484 20.33 -6.75 -13.46
CA GLN A 484 20.79 -6.35 -12.13
C GLN A 484 20.71 -7.50 -11.13
N ASP A 485 21.71 -7.61 -10.26
CA ASP A 485 21.67 -8.46 -9.07
C ASP A 485 21.30 -7.60 -7.84
N ILE A 486 20.40 -8.12 -7.00
CA ILE A 486 20.02 -7.49 -5.74
C ILE A 486 21.22 -7.30 -4.79
N GLN A 487 22.23 -8.15 -4.89
CA GLN A 487 23.45 -8.09 -4.08
C GLN A 487 24.40 -6.97 -4.50
N GLU A 488 24.33 -6.54 -5.76
CA GLU A 488 25.18 -5.48 -6.32
C GLU A 488 24.51 -4.11 -6.25
N LEU A 489 23.19 -4.08 -6.01
CA LEU A 489 22.44 -2.85 -5.86
C LEU A 489 22.80 -2.14 -4.56
N ASP A 490 23.04 -0.84 -4.70
CA ASP A 490 23.21 0.09 -3.59
C ASP A 490 21.84 0.30 -2.92
N LEU A 491 21.50 -0.58 -1.98
CA LEU A 491 20.27 -0.56 -1.18
C LEU A 491 20.50 0.16 0.14
N MET A 492 19.46 0.79 0.69
CA MET A 492 19.52 1.41 2.02
C MET A 492 19.72 0.37 3.12
N ASP A 493 19.02 -0.76 3.01
CA ASP A 493 19.08 -1.89 3.93
C ASP A 493 19.17 -3.17 3.10
N MET A 494 20.21 -3.99 3.33
CA MET A 494 20.41 -5.24 2.59
C MET A 494 19.56 -6.37 3.17
N PRO A 495 18.83 -7.14 2.34
CA PRO A 495 18.09 -8.29 2.81
C PRO A 495 19.00 -9.42 3.30
N ASP A 496 18.46 -10.27 4.17
CA ASP A 496 19.15 -11.44 4.68
C ASP A 496 19.51 -12.42 3.56
N VAL A 497 20.69 -13.05 3.69
CA VAL A 497 21.20 -14.04 2.73
C VAL A 497 20.23 -15.22 2.55
N ASP A 498 19.54 -15.61 3.62
CA ASP A 498 18.51 -16.67 3.58
C ASP A 498 17.29 -16.26 2.76
N ALA A 499 16.87 -14.99 2.83
CA ALA A 499 15.76 -14.48 2.03
C ALA A 499 16.10 -14.44 0.54
N ILE A 500 17.31 -13.98 0.19
CA ILE A 500 17.84 -14.00 -1.19
C ILE A 500 17.91 -15.45 -1.70
N SER A 501 18.51 -16.34 -0.92
CA SER A 501 18.65 -17.76 -1.27
C SER A 501 17.30 -18.45 -1.45
N SER A 502 16.33 -18.17 -0.57
CA SER A 502 14.96 -18.69 -0.67
C SER A 502 14.31 -18.23 -1.97
N ALA A 503 14.43 -16.94 -2.32
CA ALA A 503 13.86 -16.41 -3.54
C ALA A 503 14.52 -16.98 -4.81
N LEU A 504 15.85 -17.23 -4.80
CA LEU A 504 16.56 -17.83 -5.93
C LEU A 504 16.11 -19.27 -6.16
N ARG A 505 15.96 -20.03 -5.06
CA ARG A 505 15.41 -21.40 -5.10
C ARG A 505 13.99 -21.40 -5.66
N THR A 506 13.14 -20.46 -5.26
CA THR A 506 11.78 -20.32 -5.82
C THR A 506 11.82 -20.08 -7.32
N LEU A 507 12.63 -19.14 -7.80
CA LEU A 507 12.71 -18.85 -9.24
C LEU A 507 13.30 -20.03 -10.05
N PHE A 508 14.29 -20.73 -9.51
CA PHE A 508 14.83 -21.95 -10.11
C PHE A 508 13.78 -23.07 -10.22
N LEU A 509 13.01 -23.32 -9.15
CA LEU A 509 11.96 -24.34 -9.12
C LEU A 509 10.79 -24.02 -10.07
N LEU A 510 10.44 -22.74 -10.22
CA LEU A 510 9.45 -22.31 -11.21
C LEU A 510 9.97 -22.41 -12.66
N GLY A 511 11.28 -22.59 -12.82
CA GLY A 511 11.98 -22.66 -14.09
C GLY A 511 12.31 -21.31 -14.70
N ALA A 512 12.19 -20.22 -13.93
CA ALA A 512 12.59 -18.89 -14.35
C ALA A 512 14.12 -18.73 -14.42
N LEU A 513 14.86 -19.52 -13.63
CA LEU A 513 16.31 -19.60 -13.65
C LEU A 513 16.79 -21.00 -14.03
N ASP A 514 17.98 -21.08 -14.60
CA ASP A 514 18.72 -22.33 -14.80
C ASP A 514 19.70 -22.63 -13.65
N SER A 515 20.49 -23.70 -13.79
CA SER A 515 21.50 -24.13 -12.80
C SER A 515 22.65 -23.13 -12.63
N HIS A 516 22.89 -22.27 -13.63
CA HIS A 516 23.91 -21.24 -13.61
C HIS A 516 23.39 -19.89 -13.09
N ARG A 517 22.12 -19.83 -12.64
CA ARG A 517 21.40 -18.63 -12.19
C ARG A 517 21.12 -17.64 -13.31
N GLU A 518 21.14 -18.08 -14.56
CA GLU A 518 20.80 -17.25 -15.71
C GLU A 518 19.28 -17.27 -15.96
N LEU A 519 18.77 -16.14 -16.44
CA LEU A 519 17.35 -15.97 -16.73
C LEU A 519 16.95 -16.74 -17.98
N THR A 520 16.01 -17.68 -17.84
CA THR A 520 15.49 -18.48 -18.95
C THR A 520 14.46 -17.69 -19.77
N ASP A 521 14.13 -18.17 -20.98
CA ASP A 521 13.03 -17.61 -21.78
C ASP A 521 11.69 -17.69 -21.05
N LEU A 522 11.48 -18.77 -20.29
CA LEU A 522 10.33 -18.91 -19.40
C LEU A 522 10.32 -17.82 -18.32
N GLY A 523 11.47 -17.52 -17.71
CA GLY A 523 11.62 -16.43 -16.74
C GLY A 523 11.30 -15.06 -17.33
N ARG A 524 11.77 -14.78 -18.56
CA ARG A 524 11.43 -13.54 -19.29
C ARG A 524 9.94 -13.44 -19.58
N ALA A 525 9.32 -14.53 -20.04
CA ALA A 525 7.88 -14.60 -20.27
C ALA A 525 7.07 -14.40 -18.97
N MET A 526 7.55 -14.94 -17.85
CA MET A 526 6.92 -14.75 -16.53
C MET A 526 6.95 -13.28 -16.11
N ALA A 527 8.09 -12.60 -16.27
CA ALA A 527 8.25 -11.19 -15.90
C ALA A 527 7.41 -10.24 -16.77
N ALA A 528 7.13 -10.62 -18.02
CA ALA A 528 6.26 -9.86 -18.92
C ALA A 528 4.82 -9.80 -18.40
N LEU A 529 4.35 -10.81 -17.67
CA LEU A 529 3.02 -10.81 -17.06
C LEU A 529 3.00 -9.94 -15.79
N PRO A 530 1.96 -9.11 -15.58
CA PRO A 530 1.81 -8.33 -14.35
C PRO A 530 1.24 -9.24 -13.24
N LEU A 531 1.94 -10.32 -12.89
CA LEU A 531 1.55 -11.36 -11.93
C LEU A 531 2.70 -11.72 -10.99
N GLU A 532 2.39 -12.39 -9.87
CA GLU A 532 3.42 -13.05 -9.06
C GLU A 532 4.04 -14.20 -9.86
N PRO A 533 5.33 -14.54 -9.65
CA PRO A 533 6.00 -15.61 -10.40
C PRO A 533 5.24 -16.94 -10.40
N THR A 534 4.63 -17.33 -9.27
CA THR A 534 3.82 -18.56 -9.15
C THR A 534 2.61 -18.52 -10.09
N HIS A 535 1.83 -17.45 -10.06
CA HIS A 535 0.66 -17.26 -10.92
C HIS A 535 1.05 -17.08 -12.40
N ALA A 536 2.13 -16.35 -12.68
CA ALA A 536 2.65 -16.18 -14.03
C ALA A 536 3.04 -17.53 -14.63
N ARG A 537 3.72 -18.39 -13.86
CA ARG A 537 4.08 -19.74 -14.29
C ARG A 537 2.86 -20.61 -14.58
N ALA A 538 1.82 -20.51 -13.75
CA ALA A 538 0.56 -21.22 -13.97
C ALA A 538 -0.14 -20.78 -15.26
N VAL A 539 -0.19 -19.47 -15.56
CA VAL A 539 -0.75 -18.97 -16.82
C VAL A 539 0.06 -19.45 -18.02
N LEU A 540 1.40 -19.46 -17.94
CA LEU A 540 2.23 -19.96 -19.04
C LEU A 540 2.08 -21.47 -19.27
N ALA A 541 1.94 -22.27 -18.21
CA ALA A 541 1.67 -23.71 -18.33
C ALA A 541 0.32 -24.01 -18.99
N SER A 542 -0.67 -23.12 -18.81
CA SER A 542 -2.02 -23.33 -19.34
C SER A 542 -2.08 -23.37 -20.86
N LYS A 543 -1.08 -22.77 -21.53
CA LYS A 543 -0.95 -22.77 -22.99
C LYS A 543 -0.81 -24.19 -23.54
N ASP A 544 0.04 -25.00 -22.92
CA ASP A 544 0.34 -26.36 -23.38
C ASP A 544 -0.78 -27.35 -23.00
N LEU A 545 -1.57 -27.01 -21.98
CA LEU A 545 -2.68 -27.81 -21.45
C LEU A 545 -4.06 -27.38 -21.98
N ALA A 546 -4.11 -26.35 -22.83
CA ALA A 546 -5.32 -25.79 -23.43
C ALA A 546 -6.42 -25.40 -22.40
N CYS A 547 -6.03 -24.83 -21.25
CA CYS A 547 -6.92 -24.46 -20.15
C CYS A 547 -6.77 -22.98 -19.72
N THR A 548 -6.31 -22.13 -20.64
CA THR A 548 -5.98 -20.73 -20.34
C THR A 548 -7.18 -19.93 -19.87
N ALA A 549 -8.37 -20.16 -20.43
CA ALA A 549 -9.58 -19.43 -20.06
C ALA A 549 -9.93 -19.62 -18.56
N GLU A 550 -9.88 -20.87 -18.08
CA GLU A 550 -10.16 -21.24 -16.69
C GLU A 550 -9.07 -20.75 -15.74
N VAL A 551 -7.79 -20.92 -16.10
CA VAL A 551 -6.66 -20.48 -15.28
C VAL A 551 -6.65 -18.96 -15.14
N LEU A 552 -6.98 -18.21 -16.19
CA LEU A 552 -7.12 -16.76 -16.12
C LEU A 552 -8.22 -16.33 -15.16
N ASP A 553 -9.35 -17.04 -15.12
CA ASP A 553 -10.45 -16.72 -14.20
C ASP A 553 -10.05 -16.92 -12.74
N ILE A 554 -9.38 -18.04 -12.44
CA ILE A 554 -8.88 -18.34 -11.09
C ILE A 554 -7.82 -17.31 -10.67
N VAL A 555 -6.78 -17.12 -11.50
CA VAL A 555 -5.68 -16.19 -11.19
C VAL A 555 -6.16 -14.75 -11.05
N SER A 556 -7.19 -14.35 -11.81
CA SER A 556 -7.76 -13.01 -11.70
C SER A 556 -8.42 -12.76 -10.35
N VAL A 557 -9.11 -13.77 -9.79
CA VAL A 557 -9.67 -13.68 -8.44
C VAL A 557 -8.57 -13.71 -7.39
N LEU A 558 -7.59 -14.61 -7.50
CA LEU A 558 -6.47 -14.71 -6.56
C LEU A 558 -5.59 -13.45 -6.56
N SER A 559 -5.57 -12.69 -7.66
CA SER A 559 -4.84 -11.43 -7.78
C SER A 559 -5.63 -10.20 -7.33
N ALA A 560 -6.92 -10.34 -7.01
CA ALA A 560 -7.75 -9.25 -6.50
C ALA A 560 -7.40 -8.96 -5.02
N ASN A 561 -7.64 -7.73 -4.56
CA ASN A 561 -7.18 -7.30 -3.24
C ASN A 561 -8.05 -7.81 -2.08
N GLY A 562 -9.30 -8.21 -2.36
CA GLY A 562 -10.28 -8.62 -1.36
C GLY A 562 -10.54 -10.11 -1.36
N ALA A 563 -10.97 -10.65 -0.22
CA ALA A 563 -11.50 -12.01 -0.17
C ALA A 563 -12.73 -12.13 -1.10
N LEU A 564 -12.79 -13.21 -1.88
CA LEU A 564 -13.95 -13.53 -2.72
C LEU A 564 -15.18 -13.80 -1.85
N PHE A 565 -14.99 -14.60 -0.80
CA PHE A 565 -16.04 -15.08 0.06
C PHE A 565 -16.15 -14.21 1.32
N LEU A 566 -17.37 -13.75 1.64
CA LEU A 566 -17.63 -12.93 2.81
C LEU A 566 -18.00 -13.82 3.99
N ASP A 567 -17.13 -13.90 4.99
CA ASP A 567 -17.40 -14.63 6.23
C ASP A 567 -18.03 -13.67 7.26
N ALA A 568 -19.21 -14.03 7.77
CA ALA A 568 -19.85 -13.34 8.87
C ALA A 568 -20.18 -14.36 9.98
N THR A 569 -19.68 -14.09 11.18
CA THR A 569 -19.80 -15.00 12.34
C THR A 569 -21.26 -15.33 12.67
N ASP A 570 -22.13 -14.34 12.55
CA ASP A 570 -23.55 -14.46 12.90
C ASP A 570 -24.39 -15.16 11.81
N LYS A 571 -23.84 -15.36 10.61
CA LYS A 571 -24.55 -15.94 9.45
C LYS A 571 -23.87 -17.20 8.89
N ARG A 572 -23.05 -17.88 9.70
CA ARG A 572 -22.24 -19.03 9.25
C ARG A 572 -23.07 -20.12 8.55
N ALA A 573 -24.25 -20.46 9.08
CA ALA A 573 -25.11 -21.50 8.50
C ALA A 573 -25.66 -21.09 7.12
N GLU A 574 -26.22 -19.89 7.00
CA GLU A 574 -26.73 -19.33 5.73
C GLU A 574 -25.61 -19.25 4.68
N ILE A 575 -24.42 -18.80 5.09
CA ILE A 575 -23.25 -18.72 4.22
C ILE A 575 -22.83 -20.09 3.71
N ALA A 576 -22.75 -21.09 4.60
CA ALA A 576 -22.37 -22.45 4.21
C ALA A 576 -23.38 -23.06 3.22
N GLU A 577 -24.68 -22.84 3.44
CA GLU A 577 -25.72 -23.31 2.52
C GLU A 577 -25.66 -22.63 1.15
N ALA A 578 -25.49 -21.30 1.12
CA ALA A 578 -25.36 -20.54 -0.12
C ALA A 578 -24.12 -20.97 -0.92
N ARG A 579 -22.99 -21.20 -0.23
CA ARG A 579 -21.73 -21.62 -0.85
C ARG A 579 -21.74 -23.06 -1.35
N ARG A 580 -22.54 -23.95 -0.75
CA ARG A 580 -22.62 -25.37 -1.11
C ARG A 580 -22.84 -25.59 -2.62
N LYS A 581 -23.54 -24.67 -3.29
CA LYS A 581 -23.83 -24.73 -4.74
C LYS A 581 -22.59 -24.56 -5.62
N PHE A 582 -21.54 -23.89 -5.12
CA PHE A 582 -20.33 -23.61 -5.89
C PHE A 582 -19.17 -24.52 -5.51
N VAL A 583 -19.24 -25.13 -4.32
CA VAL A 583 -18.20 -26.02 -3.78
C VAL A 583 -17.91 -27.13 -4.77
N HIS A 584 -16.66 -27.18 -5.22
CA HIS A 584 -16.17 -28.20 -6.11
C HIS A 584 -15.48 -29.32 -5.32
N ARG A 585 -15.70 -30.58 -5.71
CA ARG A 585 -15.17 -31.75 -4.97
C ARG A 585 -13.65 -31.79 -4.88
N ALA A 586 -12.97 -31.35 -5.94
CA ALA A 586 -11.52 -31.35 -6.04
C ALA A 586 -10.86 -30.12 -5.37
N GLY A 587 -11.63 -29.14 -4.90
CA GLY A 587 -11.16 -28.14 -3.96
C GLY A 587 -11.48 -26.68 -4.31
N ASP A 588 -10.76 -25.78 -3.63
CA ASP A 588 -11.06 -24.35 -3.58
C ASP A 588 -10.81 -23.62 -4.92
N HIS A 589 -9.77 -23.99 -5.69
CA HIS A 589 -9.49 -23.34 -6.97
C HIS A 589 -10.62 -23.51 -7.98
N LEU A 590 -11.19 -24.72 -8.07
CA LEU A 590 -12.34 -24.99 -8.94
C LEU A 590 -13.65 -24.43 -8.34
N THR A 591 -13.72 -24.29 -7.01
CA THR A 591 -14.83 -23.57 -6.36
C THR A 591 -14.84 -22.09 -6.74
N ILE A 592 -13.67 -21.45 -6.85
CA ILE A 592 -13.51 -20.09 -7.36
C ILE A 592 -14.02 -20.02 -8.81
N LEU A 593 -13.58 -20.94 -9.67
CA LEU A 593 -14.00 -21.00 -11.07
C LEU A 593 -15.52 -21.11 -11.21
N ASN A 594 -16.16 -22.01 -10.47
CA ASN A 594 -17.62 -22.16 -10.45
C ASN A 594 -18.33 -20.88 -10.02
N THR A 595 -17.79 -20.20 -9.00
CA THR A 595 -18.35 -18.93 -8.50
C THR A 595 -18.27 -17.84 -9.57
N VAL A 596 -17.14 -17.73 -10.28
CA VAL A 596 -16.95 -16.75 -11.37
C VAL A 596 -17.89 -17.04 -12.54
N ARG A 597 -18.02 -18.30 -12.96
CA ARG A 597 -18.94 -18.72 -14.03
C ARG A 597 -20.38 -18.37 -13.68
N ALA A 598 -20.82 -18.69 -12.45
CA ALA A 598 -22.16 -18.37 -11.98
C ALA A 598 -22.41 -16.85 -11.87
N TYR A 599 -21.42 -16.07 -11.44
CA TYR A 599 -21.52 -14.61 -11.39
C TYR A 599 -21.68 -13.98 -12.79
N ARG A 600 -20.97 -14.50 -13.79
CA ARG A 600 -21.12 -14.04 -15.18
C ARG A 600 -22.49 -14.38 -15.75
N ALA A 601 -22.94 -15.61 -15.55
CA ALA A 601 -24.26 -16.06 -16.01
C ALA A 601 -25.41 -15.22 -15.40
N ALA A 602 -25.26 -14.76 -14.15
CA ALA A 602 -26.23 -13.88 -13.49
C ALA A 602 -26.35 -12.48 -14.13
N GLY A 603 -25.38 -12.06 -14.95
CA GLY A 603 -25.38 -10.78 -15.65
C GLY A 603 -26.12 -10.77 -16.98
N GLY A 604 -26.71 -11.90 -17.40
CA GLY A 604 -27.17 -12.15 -18.76
C GLY A 604 -26.08 -12.84 -19.58
N ALA A 605 -26.48 -13.70 -20.53
CA ALA A 605 -25.56 -14.47 -21.37
C ALA A 605 -24.50 -13.55 -21.99
N ASP A 606 -23.26 -14.02 -22.03
CA ASP A 606 -22.10 -13.34 -22.59
C ASP A 606 -22.43 -12.67 -23.93
N GLY A 607 -22.59 -11.36 -23.90
CA GLY A 607 -22.30 -10.51 -25.05
C GLY A 607 -20.80 -10.49 -25.31
N GLU A 608 -20.16 -11.65 -25.49
CA GLU A 608 -18.92 -11.72 -26.27
C GLU A 608 -19.31 -11.39 -27.72
N ASN A 609 -19.55 -10.12 -28.01
CA ASN A 609 -19.52 -9.64 -29.37
C ASN A 609 -18.11 -9.97 -29.89
N ALA A 610 -18.06 -10.78 -30.95
CA ALA A 610 -16.84 -11.30 -31.58
C ALA A 610 -15.84 -10.22 -32.05
N ASN A 611 -16.16 -8.94 -31.90
CA ASN A 611 -15.27 -7.81 -32.12
C ASN A 611 -15.17 -7.00 -30.81
N GLY A 612 -14.02 -7.05 -30.13
CA GLY A 612 -13.73 -6.39 -28.86
C GLY A 612 -13.73 -4.85 -28.90
N HIS A 613 -14.86 -4.25 -29.27
CA HIS A 613 -15.14 -2.83 -29.13
C HIS A 613 -16.03 -2.59 -27.92
N VAL A 614 -15.45 -1.99 -26.88
CA VAL A 614 -16.21 -1.36 -25.79
C VAL A 614 -16.75 -0.04 -26.35
N ASN A 615 -17.87 -0.09 -27.08
CA ASN A 615 -18.59 1.12 -27.44
C ASN A 615 -19.31 1.63 -26.18
N GLY A 616 -18.80 2.74 -25.63
CA GLY A 616 -19.30 3.44 -24.46
C GLY A 616 -20.66 4.12 -24.69
N HIS A 617 -21.68 3.35 -25.03
CA HIS A 617 -23.07 3.76 -24.84
C HIS A 617 -23.63 3.01 -23.63
N ASP A 618 -23.76 3.73 -22.52
CA ASP A 618 -24.49 3.31 -21.31
C ASP A 618 -25.97 3.01 -21.66
N GLY A 619 -26.23 1.83 -22.24
CA GLY A 619 -27.57 1.33 -22.49
C GLY A 619 -28.26 0.87 -21.20
N GLU A 620 -29.59 0.86 -21.22
CA GLU A 620 -30.41 0.37 -20.10
C GLU A 620 -30.10 -1.11 -19.76
N GLU A 621 -29.77 -1.93 -20.75
CA GLU A 621 -29.42 -3.35 -20.58
C GLU A 621 -28.17 -3.58 -19.71
N GLU A 622 -27.13 -2.74 -19.86
CA GLU A 622 -25.91 -2.88 -19.07
C GLU A 622 -26.14 -2.50 -17.59
N LYS A 623 -27.03 -1.53 -17.35
CA LYS A 623 -27.46 -1.15 -16.00
C LYS A 623 -28.26 -2.28 -15.33
N VAL A 624 -29.15 -2.95 -16.08
CA VAL A 624 -29.92 -4.10 -15.59
C VAL A 624 -28.98 -5.26 -15.23
N GLY A 625 -28.03 -5.61 -16.12
CA GLY A 625 -27.04 -6.66 -15.85
C GLY A 625 -26.08 -6.35 -14.69
N ARG A 626 -25.76 -5.07 -14.43
CA ARG A 626 -25.01 -4.67 -13.21
C ARG A 626 -25.85 -4.81 -11.95
N SER A 627 -27.14 -4.46 -11.99
CA SER A 627 -28.04 -4.59 -10.83
C SER A 627 -28.25 -6.06 -10.46
N ALA A 628 -28.51 -6.92 -11.44
CA ALA A 628 -28.70 -8.36 -11.24
C ALA A 628 -27.47 -9.03 -10.62
N ARG A 629 -26.26 -8.71 -11.12
CA ARG A 629 -24.99 -9.21 -10.56
C ARG A 629 -24.78 -8.78 -9.11
N LYS A 630 -25.11 -7.53 -8.78
CA LYS A 630 -25.00 -7.01 -7.41
C LYS A 630 -25.95 -7.72 -6.46
N GLU A 631 -27.18 -7.98 -6.89
CA GLU A 631 -28.17 -8.71 -6.11
C GLU A 631 -27.75 -10.19 -5.93
N TRP A 632 -27.29 -10.83 -7.00
CA TRP A 632 -26.77 -12.19 -6.95
C TRP A 632 -25.60 -12.34 -5.97
N ALA A 633 -24.63 -11.42 -6.01
CA ALA A 633 -23.48 -11.45 -5.11
C ALA A 633 -23.89 -11.29 -3.64
N ARG A 634 -24.88 -10.43 -3.37
CA ARG A 634 -25.45 -10.24 -2.03
C ARG A 634 -26.17 -11.51 -1.54
N ALA A 635 -26.96 -12.14 -2.40
CA ALA A 635 -27.69 -13.36 -2.06
C ALA A 635 -26.78 -14.56 -1.75
N HIS A 636 -25.59 -14.60 -2.36
CA HIS A 636 -24.63 -15.71 -2.22
C HIS A 636 -23.45 -15.42 -1.30
N PHE A 637 -23.45 -14.29 -0.59
CA PHE A 637 -22.36 -13.86 0.31
C PHE A 637 -20.98 -13.81 -0.39
N VAL A 638 -20.98 -13.33 -1.64
CA VAL A 638 -19.78 -13.13 -2.44
C VAL A 638 -19.47 -11.64 -2.56
N ASN A 639 -18.21 -11.28 -2.52
CA ASN A 639 -17.76 -9.91 -2.62
C ASN A 639 -17.80 -9.42 -4.08
N GLU A 640 -18.84 -8.67 -4.43
CA GLU A 640 -19.02 -8.09 -5.77
C GLU A 640 -17.86 -7.19 -6.19
N ARG A 641 -17.26 -6.45 -5.26
CA ARG A 641 -16.11 -5.58 -5.55
C ARG A 641 -14.91 -6.42 -6.00
N THR A 642 -14.65 -7.52 -5.32
CA THR A 642 -13.57 -8.45 -5.69
C THR A 642 -13.82 -9.06 -7.07
N LEU A 643 -15.05 -9.49 -7.37
CA LEU A 643 -15.38 -10.10 -8.67
C LEU A 643 -15.29 -9.10 -9.84
N ARG A 644 -15.67 -7.84 -9.61
CA ARG A 644 -15.51 -6.77 -10.59
C ARG A 644 -14.05 -6.40 -10.81
N GLU A 645 -13.27 -6.32 -9.74
CA GLU A 645 -11.81 -6.17 -9.84
C GLU A 645 -11.20 -7.34 -10.62
N ALA A 646 -11.56 -8.58 -10.30
CA ALA A 646 -11.12 -9.77 -11.02
C ALA A 646 -11.51 -9.74 -12.51
N SER A 647 -12.69 -9.24 -12.85
CA SER A 647 -13.10 -9.08 -14.25
C SER A 647 -12.20 -8.09 -15.00
N SER A 648 -11.87 -6.94 -14.36
CA SER A 648 -10.92 -5.97 -14.91
C SER A 648 -9.51 -6.54 -15.05
N ILE A 649 -9.06 -7.33 -14.06
CA ILE A 649 -7.77 -8.03 -14.10
C ILE A 649 -7.73 -9.00 -15.29
N ARG A 650 -8.78 -9.82 -15.45
CA ARG A 650 -8.91 -10.76 -16.57
C ARG A 650 -8.77 -10.06 -17.91
N ASP A 651 -9.48 -8.94 -18.12
CA ASP A 651 -9.43 -8.23 -19.41
C ASP A 651 -8.03 -7.73 -19.75
N GLN A 652 -7.26 -7.30 -18.75
CA GLN A 652 -5.87 -6.92 -18.97
C GLN A 652 -4.94 -8.12 -19.16
N LEU A 653 -5.20 -9.22 -18.47
CA LEU A 653 -4.45 -10.45 -18.68
C LEU A 653 -4.71 -11.02 -20.07
N ARG A 654 -5.93 -10.89 -20.63
CA ARG A 654 -6.23 -11.24 -22.03
C ARG A 654 -5.33 -10.46 -23.00
N LEU A 655 -5.19 -9.14 -22.79
CA LEU A 655 -4.28 -8.31 -23.60
C LEU A 655 -2.82 -8.74 -23.45
N SER A 656 -2.40 -9.06 -22.22
CA SER A 656 -1.03 -9.52 -21.93
C SER A 656 -0.74 -10.89 -22.57
N CYS A 657 -1.69 -11.82 -22.49
CA CYS A 657 -1.63 -13.14 -23.13
C CYS A 657 -1.57 -13.01 -24.65
N THR A 658 -2.39 -12.13 -25.23
CA THR A 658 -2.39 -11.87 -26.68
C THR A 658 -1.01 -11.36 -27.14
N ARG A 659 -0.41 -10.41 -26.41
CA ARG A 659 0.95 -9.91 -26.69
C ARG A 659 2.03 -10.99 -26.54
N ALA A 660 1.83 -11.94 -25.62
CA ALA A 660 2.73 -13.06 -25.39
C ALA A 660 2.50 -14.26 -26.33
N GLY A 661 1.54 -14.17 -27.27
CA GLY A 661 1.21 -15.29 -28.17
C GLY A 661 0.60 -16.50 -27.44
N ILE A 662 -0.21 -16.24 -26.41
CA ILE A 662 -0.98 -17.23 -25.66
C ILE A 662 -2.46 -17.06 -26.04
N ASP A 663 -3.10 -18.13 -26.51
CA ASP A 663 -4.53 -18.11 -26.79
C ASP A 663 -5.32 -18.11 -25.47
N TRP A 664 -5.84 -16.95 -25.12
CA TRP A 664 -6.62 -16.78 -23.89
C TRP A 664 -8.01 -17.42 -23.95
N ARG A 665 -8.48 -17.83 -25.13
CA ARG A 665 -9.78 -18.49 -25.33
C ARG A 665 -9.71 -20.00 -25.19
N ALA A 666 -8.51 -20.59 -25.21
CA ALA A 666 -8.33 -22.02 -25.04
C ALA A 666 -8.98 -22.47 -23.72
N SER A 667 -9.93 -23.41 -23.83
CA SER A 667 -10.72 -23.93 -22.72
C SER A 667 -10.73 -25.44 -22.76
N CYS A 668 -10.55 -26.06 -21.59
CA CYS A 668 -10.67 -27.50 -21.41
C CYS A 668 -12.08 -27.94 -20.99
N GLY A 669 -13.07 -27.02 -21.05
CA GLY A 669 -14.45 -27.26 -20.67
C GLY A 669 -14.60 -27.59 -19.18
N GLU A 670 -15.11 -28.78 -18.89
CA GLU A 670 -15.36 -29.29 -17.53
C GLU A 670 -14.21 -30.19 -17.01
N GLN A 671 -13.10 -30.29 -17.74
CA GLN A 671 -11.96 -31.10 -17.30
C GLN A 671 -11.21 -30.42 -16.14
N GLU A 672 -11.10 -31.13 -15.02
CA GLU A 672 -10.46 -30.65 -13.80
C GLU A 672 -8.91 -30.74 -13.88
N ASP A 673 -8.41 -31.84 -14.43
CA ASP A 673 -6.99 -32.20 -14.42
C ASP A 673 -6.08 -31.18 -15.15
N PRO A 674 -6.41 -30.68 -16.37
CA PRO A 674 -5.58 -29.67 -17.04
C PRO A 674 -5.45 -28.38 -16.22
N VAL A 675 -6.52 -27.93 -15.58
CA VAL A 675 -6.52 -26.71 -14.75
C VAL A 675 -5.64 -26.91 -13.52
N LEU A 676 -5.84 -28.01 -12.80
CA LEU A 676 -5.10 -28.33 -11.59
C LEU A 676 -3.61 -28.58 -11.88
N LEU A 677 -3.28 -29.24 -12.99
CA LEU A 677 -1.90 -29.46 -13.41
C LEU A 677 -1.22 -28.13 -13.79
N SER A 678 -1.94 -27.24 -14.47
CA SER A 678 -1.44 -25.89 -14.79
C SER A 678 -1.13 -25.08 -13.52
N LEU A 679 -2.01 -25.12 -12.52
CA LEU A 679 -1.79 -24.49 -11.23
C LEU A 679 -0.63 -25.15 -10.47
N ALA A 680 -0.50 -26.47 -10.55
CA ALA A 680 0.59 -27.23 -9.93
C ALA A 680 1.98 -26.81 -10.45
N HIS A 681 2.11 -26.42 -11.72
CA HIS A 681 3.37 -25.84 -12.24
C HIS A 681 3.75 -24.53 -11.55
N GLY A 682 2.78 -23.71 -11.18
CA GLY A 682 2.99 -22.45 -10.45
C GLY A 682 3.16 -22.64 -8.94
N LEU A 683 2.46 -23.62 -8.37
CA LEU A 683 2.42 -23.91 -6.94
C LEU A 683 3.32 -25.09 -6.54
N ALA A 684 4.38 -25.37 -7.32
CA ALA A 684 5.26 -26.53 -7.11
C ALA A 684 5.91 -26.57 -5.71
N GLN A 685 6.21 -25.40 -5.13
CA GLN A 685 6.69 -25.30 -3.74
C GLN A 685 5.59 -25.53 -2.71
N ASN A 686 4.35 -25.24 -3.08
CA ASN A 686 3.19 -25.24 -2.22
C ASN A 686 2.41 -26.54 -2.35
N MET A 687 3.13 -27.66 -2.16
CA MET A 687 2.58 -29.01 -2.26
C MET A 687 2.79 -29.79 -0.97
N ALA A 688 1.82 -30.62 -0.62
CA ALA A 688 1.91 -31.51 0.53
C ALA A 688 1.31 -32.90 0.24
N LEU A 689 1.88 -33.91 0.88
CA LEU A 689 1.43 -35.30 0.83
C LEU A 689 0.82 -35.70 2.16
N ILE A 690 -0.23 -36.52 2.11
CA ILE A 690 -0.81 -37.08 3.33
C ILE A 690 0.15 -38.12 3.96
N THR A 691 0.30 -38.05 5.27
CA THR A 691 1.04 -39.02 6.08
C THR A 691 0.09 -40.03 6.75
N PRO A 692 0.58 -41.19 7.23
CA PRO A 692 -0.28 -42.25 7.78
C PRO A 692 -1.13 -41.83 8.99
N ASP A 693 -0.67 -40.83 9.75
CA ASP A 693 -1.39 -40.20 10.86
C ASP A 693 -2.54 -39.27 10.39
N GLY A 694 -2.69 -39.07 9.08
CA GLY A 694 -3.70 -38.21 8.47
C GLY A 694 -3.33 -36.73 8.42
N SER A 695 -2.11 -36.35 8.84
CA SER A 695 -1.61 -34.99 8.65
C SER A 695 -1.03 -34.81 7.23
N PHE A 696 -0.80 -33.57 6.81
CA PHE A 696 -0.17 -33.30 5.51
C PHE A 696 1.25 -32.79 5.74
N LYS A 697 2.24 -33.41 5.08
CA LYS A 697 3.63 -32.98 5.14
C LYS A 697 4.03 -32.32 3.82
N GLN A 698 4.67 -31.16 3.89
CA GLN A 698 5.21 -30.50 2.70
C GLN A 698 6.22 -31.39 1.98
N ILE A 699 6.31 -31.23 0.65
CA ILE A 699 7.26 -31.99 -0.16
C ILE A 699 8.65 -31.34 -0.17
N MET A 700 8.66 -30.02 -0.33
CA MET A 700 9.88 -29.20 -0.36
C MET A 700 10.28 -28.66 1.01
N GLY A 701 9.38 -28.73 2.00
CA GLY A 701 9.62 -28.38 3.39
C GLY A 701 9.49 -29.57 4.33
N GLN A 702 9.85 -29.40 5.60
CA GLN A 702 9.68 -30.44 6.63
C GLN A 702 8.44 -30.24 7.50
N SER A 703 7.72 -29.14 7.31
CA SER A 703 6.58 -28.77 8.13
C SER A 703 5.36 -29.65 7.90
N VAL A 704 4.72 -30.00 9.01
CA VAL A 704 3.37 -30.56 9.02
C VAL A 704 2.37 -29.41 8.90
N VAL A 705 1.43 -29.57 7.99
CA VAL A 705 0.42 -28.59 7.60
C VAL A 705 -0.95 -29.20 7.81
N LYS A 706 -1.89 -28.39 8.28
CA LYS A 706 -3.31 -28.75 8.34
C LYS A 706 -4.08 -27.95 7.31
N ILE A 707 -5.17 -28.50 6.78
CA ILE A 707 -6.05 -27.75 5.90
C ILE A 707 -6.85 -26.77 6.77
N HIS A 708 -6.93 -25.51 6.33
CA HIS A 708 -7.69 -24.50 7.07
C HIS A 708 -9.20 -24.84 7.08
N PRO A 709 -9.93 -24.64 8.20
CA PRO A 709 -11.34 -25.01 8.31
C PRO A 709 -12.29 -24.30 7.32
N SER A 710 -11.85 -23.18 6.73
CA SER A 710 -12.63 -22.48 5.70
C SER A 710 -12.57 -23.14 4.32
N SER A 711 -11.68 -24.12 4.11
CA SER A 711 -11.51 -24.80 2.83
C SER A 711 -12.59 -25.86 2.63
N SER A 712 -13.02 -26.04 1.38
CA SER A 712 -13.85 -27.17 0.95
C SER A 712 -13.18 -28.54 1.11
N MET A 713 -11.89 -28.55 1.45
CA MET A 713 -11.06 -29.73 1.64
C MET A 713 -10.76 -30.05 3.12
N ALA A 714 -11.26 -29.26 4.08
CA ALA A 714 -10.88 -29.34 5.50
C ALA A 714 -10.96 -30.75 6.10
N ASP A 715 -12.04 -31.49 5.80
CA ASP A 715 -12.27 -32.84 6.35
C ASP A 715 -11.87 -33.96 5.37
N LYS A 716 -11.27 -33.63 4.22
CA LYS A 716 -10.98 -34.60 3.16
C LYS A 716 -9.56 -35.14 3.28
N LYS A 717 -9.44 -36.46 3.28
CA LYS A 717 -8.17 -37.19 3.23
C LYS A 717 -7.85 -37.55 1.78
N VAL A 718 -7.08 -36.70 1.11
CA VAL A 718 -6.64 -36.92 -0.28
C VAL A 718 -5.14 -37.22 -0.34
N PRO A 719 -4.66 -37.95 -1.37
CA PRO A 719 -3.27 -38.40 -1.40
C PRO A 719 -2.24 -37.27 -1.48
N ALA A 720 -2.59 -36.18 -2.16
CA ALA A 720 -1.74 -35.01 -2.39
C ALA A 720 -2.60 -33.74 -2.55
N ILE A 721 -2.05 -32.61 -2.12
CA ILE A 721 -2.69 -31.30 -2.21
C ILE A 721 -1.73 -30.23 -2.74
N ILE A 722 -2.31 -29.24 -3.41
CA ILE A 722 -1.71 -27.92 -3.68
C ILE A 722 -2.42 -26.86 -2.82
N TYR A 723 -1.71 -25.79 -2.47
CA TYR A 723 -2.26 -24.68 -1.70
C TYR A 723 -1.71 -23.32 -2.15
N ASP A 724 -2.46 -22.24 -1.96
CA ASP A 724 -2.03 -20.88 -2.34
C ASP A 724 -1.08 -20.29 -1.30
N GLU A 725 -1.45 -20.37 -0.02
CA GLU A 725 -0.71 -19.76 1.07
C GLU A 725 -0.72 -20.64 2.33
N LEU A 726 0.29 -20.40 3.18
CA LEU A 726 0.37 -20.95 4.52
C LEU A 726 0.19 -19.83 5.52
N VAL A 727 -0.65 -20.07 6.52
CA VAL A 727 -0.89 -19.14 7.61
C VAL A 727 -0.53 -19.82 8.92
N TYR A 728 0.33 -19.19 9.70
CA TYR A 728 0.65 -19.65 11.04
C TYR A 728 -0.19 -18.92 12.08
N THR A 729 -0.93 -19.69 12.88
CA THR A 729 -1.61 -19.21 14.09
C THR A 729 -1.05 -19.99 15.30
N ASN A 730 -1.77 -21.01 15.76
CA ASN A 730 -1.25 -22.00 16.72
C ASN A 730 -0.59 -23.19 16.01
N GLN A 731 -0.99 -23.42 14.76
CA GLN A 731 -0.50 -24.47 13.87
C GLN A 731 -0.38 -23.87 12.46
N ILE A 732 0.35 -24.55 11.57
CA ILE A 732 0.47 -24.14 10.17
C ILE A 732 -0.77 -24.62 9.42
N TYR A 733 -1.54 -23.69 8.88
CA TYR A 733 -2.74 -23.96 8.09
C TYR A 733 -2.52 -23.60 6.61
N ALA A 734 -2.87 -24.51 5.70
CA ALA A 734 -2.95 -24.26 4.26
C ALA A 734 -4.30 -23.69 3.87
N ARG A 735 -4.30 -22.65 3.03
CA ARG A 735 -5.49 -22.02 2.44
C ARG A 735 -5.45 -22.12 0.91
N GLY A 736 -6.63 -22.04 0.29
CA GLY A 736 -6.77 -22.22 -1.16
C GLY A 736 -6.38 -23.63 -1.58
N VAL A 737 -6.98 -24.65 -0.97
CA VAL A 737 -6.49 -26.04 -1.09
C VAL A 737 -7.22 -26.78 -2.21
N SER A 738 -6.49 -27.53 -3.03
CA SER A 738 -7.09 -28.46 -4.00
C SER A 738 -6.34 -29.78 -4.05
N SER A 739 -7.07 -30.86 -4.30
CA SER A 739 -6.49 -32.20 -4.45
C SER A 739 -5.84 -32.34 -5.81
N ILE A 740 -4.68 -32.98 -5.85
CA ILE A 740 -4.00 -33.35 -7.10
C ILE A 740 -3.68 -34.83 -7.13
N GLN A 741 -3.54 -35.38 -8.34
CA GLN A 741 -3.12 -36.76 -8.53
C GLN A 741 -1.61 -36.89 -8.27
N LYS A 742 -1.17 -38.02 -7.71
CA LYS A 742 0.25 -38.30 -7.51
C LYS A 742 1.03 -38.41 -8.83
N SER A 743 0.36 -38.74 -9.93
CA SER A 743 0.96 -38.74 -11.27
C SER A 743 1.47 -37.37 -11.70
N PHE A 744 0.94 -36.27 -11.15
CA PHE A 744 1.36 -34.93 -11.56
C PHE A 744 2.80 -34.62 -11.11
N PHE A 745 3.33 -35.30 -10.08
CA PHE A 745 4.69 -35.06 -9.61
C PHE A 745 5.76 -35.38 -10.67
N SER A 746 5.52 -36.36 -11.54
CA SER A 746 6.49 -36.73 -12.59
C SER A 746 6.49 -35.77 -13.78
N SER A 747 5.38 -35.07 -14.06
CA SER A 747 5.28 -34.10 -15.15
C SER A 747 5.78 -32.71 -14.75
N LEU A 748 5.95 -32.45 -13.45
CA LEU A 748 6.39 -31.17 -12.93
C LEU A 748 7.91 -31.05 -12.98
N GLY A 749 8.40 -30.19 -13.87
CA GLY A 749 9.84 -29.93 -14.04
C GLY A 749 10.57 -29.49 -12.77
N ALA A 750 9.85 -28.95 -11.77
CA ALA A 750 10.41 -28.60 -10.45
C ALA A 750 11.00 -29.81 -9.71
N PHE A 751 10.43 -31.01 -9.87
CA PHE A 751 10.91 -32.22 -9.19
C PHE A 751 12.03 -32.92 -9.98
N ASN A 752 12.03 -32.80 -11.31
CA ASN A 752 13.12 -33.29 -12.15
C ASN A 752 14.40 -32.43 -11.98
N ARG A 753 14.24 -31.15 -11.62
CA ARG A 753 15.34 -30.22 -11.33
C ARG A 753 15.86 -30.31 -9.89
N ARG A 754 15.34 -31.22 -9.07
CA ARG A 754 15.80 -31.39 -7.67
C ARG A 754 17.11 -32.19 -7.59
N GLU A 755 17.38 -33.04 -8.58
CA GLU A 755 18.61 -33.84 -8.66
C GLU A 755 19.78 -33.09 -9.34
N ALA A 756 19.49 -32.02 -10.09
CA ALA A 756 20.46 -31.14 -10.74
C ALA A 756 20.75 -29.91 -9.85
#